data_AF-A0A8T4M7X8-F1
#
_entry.id   AF-A0A8T4M7X8-F1
#
_cell.length_a   1.000
_cell.length_b   1.000
_cell.length_c   1.000
_cell.angle_alpha   90.00
_cell.angle_beta   90.00
_cell.angle_gamma   90.00
#
_symmetry.space_group_name_H-M   'P 1'
#
loop_
_entity.id
_entity.type
_entity.pdbx_description
1 polymer ?
#
loop_
_entity_poly.entity_id
_entity_poly.type
_entity_poly.pdbx_seq_one_letter_code
_entity_poly.pdbx_strand_id
1 'polypeptide(L)'
;MTNKLFNKKATATYLEILILITSIFAIAYIISSAIQSVEAAIPGYGCCEETKNGNSCQYVSQTDCNFNFVSSECSETSYCQKGCCISKETGFCSKNSAQRDCDGGDWREDSNCNYQECGNICCIIGEQGLWTTEKACEIESLARGKTANINRNVKSDIECNYIAGKTDKGACVFYPDEIKKCVFTTREDCYAKTKNLNDFYNNIYCSDTQLNTACRAQNNTGCLEGKESVYWFDSCGNPEGIYQNCSILLGGICGKYRQGMDNRLETGEYVCRDLNCKVKINGEDKIKRNGESWCEYDGTIGNGKDVIGGRHIKHMCFMGEEKIEPCLDYRNQICVQADTDISNEEKFSEASCRVNNWRSCLEYNTLEDSSEMSLKCQKNPDCFVKNIYVDEYFKFDFCAPHYPPGFDLRGNSALNAQLTCNFGSASCTYSKEKTLGSQLFGWWPWKGSWNQPKEANKNCLNPEFAEKMNDFCTSLGDCGAYINYNGDYNDEGYKVINSQKLSNTYLANLKQYVLKNPAQKTAEPGNLEFLGVLGKPENLGEVPEEGEETIFEKILTGTTGAVGVSALVNTLLTGKSAAIVVPNLATKAASFTPFLNGAATFFAGASVGLTIAKLMGFKDPWPIAIISVAGGIPAILTSLSIGGLSFTSLSSFLFSFLWPFIVSAAISYLVAQIFKWIKIGEVTTIVVEFKCLPWQPPNGGENCGKCGKDRVPCTDYRCMTLGKTCELINKGTENEVCVNNPPKDITSPNIKPLYGIIGNGYEYYNEIEGKDGSFEIVNSLDKGCIDSYTNLVFGIRTFDSNGKDKPAICKFGADPSQDYEDMDFFGGTNLNIVNHTMILNLPTPEAFANQYNLTEEQIKELGEIKFYVKCQSVNGQRNLAPYTVKTCVKPGKDLTSPIITKTIPENNAFVKSDANSQLLRFFVNEPSSCKFSREDKNYNQMENTAECATLLEFGSINGWECRANLAELTKNKKFYFKCKDISKNNNTMAESYVYELSSSSNLLIDSAEPLNNSVVNSGVLPASLDLKIITSGGAEDGKSVCSFKTSGNPSFIRFFKTNSNEHTQKQDLIGGNYIYRFICEDIAGNKAETSTSFKVYIDYTGPKIIKVFYKNGLKIITDEKAECRYSFNKEKSFENYTLMSGTNLEHSANWQANTYYVQCRDKFNNKGDKMEIKTYN
;
A
#
# COMPACT_ATOMS: atom_id res chain seq x y z
N MET A 1 -10.67 -72.78 -47.72
CA MET A 1 -9.82 -73.52 -48.67
C MET A 1 -8.45 -73.64 -48.01
N THR A 2 -8.22 -74.76 -47.30
CA THR A 2 -7.26 -75.86 -47.63
C THR A 2 -5.82 -75.47 -47.28
N ASN A 3 -5.08 -76.09 -46.36
CA ASN A 3 -5.13 -77.46 -45.84
C ASN A 3 -4.57 -77.61 -44.41
N LYS A 4 -5.11 -78.62 -43.73
CA LYS A 4 -4.72 -79.27 -42.47
C LYS A 4 -3.22 -79.60 -42.36
N LEU A 5 -2.71 -79.66 -41.13
CA LEU A 5 -2.19 -80.91 -40.53
C LEU A 5 -1.92 -80.75 -39.02
N PHE A 6 -2.64 -81.54 -38.23
CA PHE A 6 -2.39 -81.82 -36.81
C PHE A 6 -1.10 -82.65 -36.66
N ASN A 7 -0.34 -82.45 -35.58
CA ASN A 7 0.18 -83.61 -34.84
C ASN A 7 0.46 -83.31 -33.35
N LYS A 8 -0.15 -84.13 -32.50
CA LYS A 8 0.10 -84.22 -31.06
C LYS A 8 1.46 -84.86 -30.82
N LYS A 9 2.27 -84.26 -29.92
CA LYS A 9 3.01 -84.97 -28.85
C LYS A 9 3.82 -83.97 -28.00
N ALA A 10 3.15 -83.40 -27.01
CA ALA A 10 3.79 -83.04 -25.75
C ALA A 10 4.26 -84.34 -25.08
N THR A 11 5.57 -84.57 -24.97
CA THR A 11 6.24 -85.58 -24.10
C THR A 11 7.77 -85.64 -24.31
N ALA A 12 8.32 -85.06 -25.38
CA ALA A 12 9.76 -85.17 -25.67
C ALA A 12 10.64 -84.11 -24.97
N THR A 13 10.12 -82.91 -24.72
CA THR A 13 10.92 -81.75 -24.25
C THR A 13 11.21 -81.73 -22.75
N TYR A 14 10.50 -82.53 -21.93
CA TYR A 14 10.76 -82.64 -20.49
C TYR A 14 11.72 -83.77 -20.11
N LEU A 15 11.92 -84.77 -20.97
CA LEU A 15 12.83 -85.90 -20.74
C LEU A 15 14.29 -85.52 -21.02
N GLU A 16 14.53 -84.68 -22.03
CA GLU A 16 15.88 -84.19 -22.38
C GLU A 16 16.46 -83.28 -21.29
N ILE A 17 15.62 -82.46 -20.65
CA ILE A 17 16.04 -81.58 -19.54
C ILE A 17 16.37 -82.39 -18.27
N LEU A 18 15.66 -83.50 -18.00
CA LEU A 18 15.92 -84.35 -16.84
C LEU A 18 17.24 -85.16 -16.97
N ILE A 19 17.58 -85.60 -18.18
CA ILE A 19 18.83 -86.32 -18.47
C ILE A 19 20.04 -85.37 -18.38
N LEU A 20 19.88 -84.12 -18.84
CA LEU A 20 20.93 -83.11 -18.73
C LEU A 20 21.22 -82.75 -17.26
N ILE A 21 20.18 -82.57 -16.45
CA ILE A 21 20.33 -82.21 -15.02
C ILE A 21 20.94 -83.37 -14.21
N THR A 22 20.55 -84.62 -14.48
CA THR A 22 21.11 -85.79 -13.76
C THR A 22 22.56 -86.13 -14.14
N SER A 23 22.96 -85.84 -15.38
CA SER A 23 24.35 -86.01 -15.83
C SER A 23 25.33 -85.00 -15.21
N ILE A 24 24.86 -83.79 -14.86
CA ILE A 24 25.68 -82.73 -14.25
C ILE A 24 25.99 -83.04 -12.76
N PHE A 25 25.08 -83.68 -12.03
CA PHE A 25 25.32 -84.08 -10.64
C PHE A 25 26.17 -85.36 -10.48
N ALA A 26 26.25 -86.20 -11.51
CA ALA A 26 27.06 -87.43 -11.49
C ALA A 26 28.57 -87.17 -11.72
N ILE A 27 28.92 -86.10 -12.43
CA ILE A 27 30.33 -85.75 -12.74
C ILE A 27 30.99 -85.01 -11.56
N ALA A 28 30.21 -84.28 -10.75
CA ALA A 28 30.72 -83.55 -9.58
C ALA A 28 31.11 -84.46 -8.40
N TYR A 29 30.58 -85.69 -8.32
CA TYR A 29 30.87 -86.63 -7.23
C TYR A 29 32.12 -87.50 -7.46
N ILE A 30 32.64 -87.58 -8.69
CA ILE A 30 33.74 -88.48 -9.07
C ILE A 30 35.12 -87.80 -9.01
N ILE A 31 35.19 -86.47 -8.94
CA ILE A 31 36.48 -85.72 -8.90
C ILE A 31 36.95 -85.43 -7.45
N SER A 32 36.16 -85.80 -6.45
CA SER A 32 36.50 -85.70 -5.02
C SER A 32 37.28 -86.93 -4.53
N SER A 33 38.52 -87.14 -5.01
CA SER A 33 39.60 -87.75 -4.20
C SER A 33 40.96 -87.77 -4.92
N ALA A 34 41.90 -87.04 -4.31
CA ALA A 34 43.34 -87.33 -4.20
C ALA A 34 44.21 -87.42 -5.48
N ILE A 35 45.19 -86.50 -5.62
CA ILE A 35 46.62 -86.71 -5.30
C ILE A 35 47.43 -85.42 -5.56
N GLN A 36 48.50 -85.26 -4.77
CA GLN A 36 49.39 -84.13 -4.49
C GLN A 36 50.42 -83.71 -5.57
N SER A 37 50.81 -82.43 -5.47
CA SER A 37 52.09 -81.70 -5.73
C SER A 37 53.24 -82.30 -6.54
N VAL A 38 53.93 -81.45 -7.33
CA VAL A 38 55.36 -81.08 -7.14
C VAL A 38 55.65 -79.68 -7.75
N GLU A 39 56.24 -78.77 -6.97
CA GLU A 39 56.87 -77.50 -7.40
C GLU A 39 58.30 -77.71 -7.90
N ALA A 40 58.73 -76.91 -8.88
CA ALA A 40 60.14 -76.59 -9.09
C ALA A 40 60.28 -75.14 -9.57
N ALA A 41 60.82 -74.27 -8.71
CA ALA A 41 61.21 -72.90 -9.06
C ALA A 41 62.38 -72.94 -10.07
N ILE A 42 62.20 -72.28 -11.21
CA ILE A 42 63.22 -72.15 -12.25
C ILE A 42 64.16 -70.98 -11.87
N PRO A 43 65.47 -71.20 -11.71
CA PRO A 43 66.40 -70.13 -11.36
C PRO A 43 66.40 -69.02 -12.42
N GLY A 44 66.13 -67.77 -12.01
CA GLY A 44 66.19 -66.57 -12.87
C GLY A 44 64.85 -65.97 -13.30
N TYR A 45 63.72 -66.56 -12.90
CA TYR A 45 62.37 -66.03 -13.14
C TYR A 45 61.70 -65.62 -11.83
N GLY A 46 60.87 -64.58 -11.89
CA GLY A 46 60.25 -63.94 -10.74
C GLY A 46 59.23 -62.90 -11.17
N CYS A 47 58.45 -62.41 -10.21
CA CYS A 47 57.52 -61.34 -10.49
C CYS A 47 58.23 -60.01 -10.73
N CYS A 48 57.93 -59.40 -11.86
CA CYS A 48 58.36 -58.06 -12.18
C CYS A 48 57.21 -57.06 -12.01
N GLU A 49 57.47 -55.95 -11.33
CA GLU A 49 56.50 -54.84 -11.20
C GLU A 49 56.17 -54.26 -12.57
N GLU A 50 57.18 -54.02 -13.41
CA GLU A 50 56.98 -53.54 -14.78
C GLU A 50 58.02 -54.15 -15.72
N THR A 51 57.56 -54.88 -16.73
CA THR A 51 58.41 -55.44 -17.78
C THR A 51 58.90 -54.33 -18.71
N LYS A 52 60.00 -54.58 -19.44
CA LYS A 52 60.50 -53.63 -20.46
C LYS A 52 59.50 -53.31 -21.58
N ASN A 53 58.46 -54.13 -21.72
CA ASN A 53 57.38 -53.92 -22.69
C ASN A 53 56.20 -53.12 -22.12
N GLY A 54 56.31 -52.60 -20.88
CA GLY A 54 55.26 -51.80 -20.22
C GLY A 54 54.14 -52.62 -19.57
N ASN A 55 54.19 -53.95 -19.61
CA ASN A 55 53.23 -54.79 -18.90
C ASN A 55 53.58 -54.84 -17.40
N SER A 56 52.59 -54.63 -16.54
CA SER A 56 52.71 -54.72 -15.09
C SER A 56 52.50 -56.14 -14.58
N CYS A 57 53.13 -56.47 -13.45
CA CYS A 57 52.86 -57.68 -12.67
C CYS A 57 52.95 -58.99 -13.47
N GLN A 58 54.03 -59.16 -14.22
CA GLN A 58 54.28 -60.36 -15.01
C GLN A 58 55.40 -61.20 -14.40
N TYR A 59 55.23 -62.51 -14.42
CA TYR A 59 56.28 -63.46 -14.04
C TYR A 59 57.24 -63.63 -15.23
N VAL A 60 58.39 -62.97 -15.17
CA VAL A 60 59.34 -62.89 -16.28
C VAL A 60 60.76 -63.20 -15.80
N SER A 61 61.72 -63.25 -16.72
CA SER A 61 63.13 -63.36 -16.35
C SER A 61 63.62 -62.04 -15.72
N GLN A 62 64.61 -62.10 -14.85
CA GLN A 62 65.21 -60.89 -14.25
C GLN A 62 65.71 -59.90 -15.32
N THR A 63 66.12 -60.39 -16.49
CA THR A 63 66.59 -59.57 -17.62
C THR A 63 65.46 -58.84 -18.36
N ASP A 64 64.23 -59.33 -18.30
CA ASP A 64 63.07 -58.72 -18.95
C ASP A 64 62.33 -57.73 -18.04
N CYS A 65 62.74 -57.67 -16.76
CA CYS A 65 62.19 -56.75 -15.78
C CYS A 65 62.82 -55.36 -15.88
N ASN A 66 61.99 -54.32 -15.93
CA ASN A 66 62.41 -52.92 -15.97
C ASN A 66 62.46 -52.31 -14.57
N PHE A 67 61.47 -52.62 -13.72
CA PHE A 67 61.33 -52.06 -12.38
C PHE A 67 60.90 -53.14 -11.38
N ASN A 68 61.56 -53.19 -10.22
CA ASN A 68 61.37 -54.12 -9.07
C ASN A 68 61.09 -55.59 -9.45
N PHE A 69 62.10 -56.43 -9.24
CA PHE A 69 62.03 -57.88 -9.46
C PHE A 69 62.10 -58.64 -8.14
N VAL A 70 61.13 -59.51 -7.87
CA VAL A 70 61.12 -60.41 -6.72
C VAL A 70 61.04 -61.84 -7.22
N SER A 71 61.92 -62.71 -6.75
CA SER A 71 62.00 -64.12 -7.15
C SER A 71 60.89 -64.98 -6.50
N SER A 72 59.63 -64.53 -6.59
CA SER A 72 58.41 -65.19 -6.10
C SER A 72 57.28 -65.06 -7.15
N GLU A 73 56.16 -65.76 -6.95
CA GLU A 73 54.96 -65.51 -7.76
C GLU A 73 54.44 -64.08 -7.56
N CYS A 74 53.80 -63.52 -8.58
CA CYS A 74 53.28 -62.16 -8.52
C CYS A 74 52.19 -61.96 -7.46
N SER A 75 51.46 -63.03 -7.12
CA SER A 75 50.45 -63.07 -6.06
C SER A 75 51.02 -62.75 -4.67
N GLU A 76 52.31 -62.98 -4.44
CA GLU A 76 52.97 -62.77 -3.14
C GLU A 76 53.62 -61.38 -3.00
N THR A 77 53.61 -60.58 -4.08
CA THR A 77 54.22 -59.25 -4.09
C THR A 77 53.21 -58.16 -3.76
N SER A 78 53.60 -57.21 -2.90
CA SER A 78 52.68 -56.15 -2.43
C SER A 78 52.13 -55.27 -3.55
N TYR A 79 52.97 -54.93 -4.55
CA TYR A 79 52.61 -54.04 -5.66
C TYR A 79 51.68 -54.69 -6.71
N CYS A 80 51.56 -56.02 -6.71
CA CYS A 80 50.68 -56.77 -7.61
C CYS A 80 49.44 -57.35 -6.94
N GLN A 81 49.19 -56.98 -5.67
CA GLN A 81 47.95 -57.33 -5.01
C GLN A 81 46.76 -56.78 -5.79
N LYS A 82 45.73 -57.61 -5.93
CA LYS A 82 44.50 -57.28 -6.64
C LYS A 82 43.52 -56.66 -5.66
N GLY A 83 43.07 -55.45 -5.99
CA GLY A 83 42.20 -54.64 -5.15
C GLY A 83 41.24 -53.79 -5.97
N CYS A 84 40.57 -52.85 -5.31
CA CYS A 84 39.71 -51.86 -5.94
C CYS A 84 40.51 -50.60 -6.25
N CYS A 85 40.50 -50.14 -7.51
CA CYS A 85 41.02 -48.83 -7.85
C CYS A 85 39.87 -47.82 -8.00
N ILE A 86 39.92 -46.72 -7.25
CA ILE A 86 38.91 -45.66 -7.28
C ILE A 86 39.49 -44.46 -8.02
N SER A 87 38.96 -44.15 -9.20
CA SER A 87 39.46 -43.03 -10.02
C SER A 87 39.03 -41.70 -9.43
N LYS A 88 40.00 -40.82 -9.13
CA LYS A 88 39.74 -39.46 -8.67
C LYS A 88 39.24 -38.54 -9.78
N GLU A 89 39.53 -38.87 -11.04
CA GLU A 89 39.17 -38.06 -12.21
C GLU A 89 37.78 -38.40 -12.77
N THR A 90 37.40 -39.69 -12.76
CA THR A 90 36.13 -40.15 -13.35
C THR A 90 35.10 -40.57 -12.31
N GLY A 91 35.52 -40.79 -11.05
CA GLY A 91 34.65 -41.25 -9.97
C GLY A 91 34.20 -42.71 -10.08
N PHE A 92 34.72 -43.47 -11.04
CA PHE A 92 34.42 -44.90 -11.21
C PHE A 92 35.37 -45.79 -10.41
N CYS A 93 34.85 -46.93 -9.96
CA CYS A 93 35.61 -47.96 -9.26
C CYS A 93 35.89 -49.16 -10.18
N SER A 94 37.17 -49.52 -10.32
CA SER A 94 37.63 -50.65 -11.12
C SER A 94 38.02 -51.82 -10.23
N LYS A 95 37.24 -52.91 -10.32
CA LYS A 95 37.48 -54.16 -9.58
C LYS A 95 38.73 -54.88 -10.09
N ASN A 96 39.38 -55.68 -9.24
CA ASN A 96 40.56 -56.48 -9.57
C ASN A 96 41.73 -55.70 -10.22
N SER A 97 41.88 -54.43 -9.87
CA SER A 97 43.00 -53.61 -10.34
C SER A 97 44.25 -53.95 -9.53
N ALA A 98 45.41 -54.10 -10.16
CA ALA A 98 46.65 -54.20 -9.39
C ALA A 98 46.97 -52.84 -8.75
N GLN A 99 47.67 -52.83 -7.62
CA GLN A 99 48.05 -51.58 -6.95
C GLN A 99 48.82 -50.64 -7.89
N ARG A 100 49.71 -51.19 -8.71
CA ARG A 100 50.46 -50.46 -9.74
C ARG A 100 49.57 -49.88 -10.86
N ASP A 101 48.49 -50.56 -11.24
CA ASP A 101 47.61 -50.12 -12.33
C ASP A 101 46.69 -48.96 -11.92
N CYS A 102 46.67 -48.60 -10.63
CA CYS A 102 45.85 -47.53 -10.08
C CYS A 102 46.58 -46.17 -10.03
N ASP A 103 47.19 -45.78 -11.15
CA ASP A 103 47.93 -44.50 -11.21
C ASP A 103 46.95 -43.31 -11.21
N GLY A 104 47.16 -42.36 -10.29
CA GLY A 104 46.23 -41.23 -10.05
C GLY A 104 44.93 -41.57 -9.28
N GLY A 105 44.67 -42.85 -9.00
CA GLY A 105 43.51 -43.32 -8.24
C GLY A 105 43.81 -43.59 -6.75
N ASP A 106 42.80 -44.01 -6.00
CA ASP A 106 42.95 -44.53 -4.63
C ASP A 106 42.74 -46.06 -4.66
N TRP A 107 43.80 -46.82 -4.40
CA TRP A 107 43.77 -48.28 -4.43
C TRP A 107 43.50 -48.85 -3.05
N ARG A 108 42.58 -49.83 -2.95
CA ARG A 108 42.19 -50.49 -1.70
C ARG A 108 42.15 -52.01 -1.84
N GLU A 109 42.34 -52.72 -0.72
CA GLU A 109 42.53 -54.18 -0.72
C GLU A 109 41.30 -55.01 -1.16
N ASP A 110 40.05 -54.52 -1.03
CA ASP A 110 38.88 -55.31 -1.44
C ASP A 110 38.75 -55.37 -2.97
N SER A 111 39.22 -56.46 -3.56
CA SER A 111 39.11 -56.77 -4.98
C SER A 111 37.70 -56.66 -5.58
N ASN A 112 36.64 -56.82 -4.79
CA ASN A 112 35.25 -56.71 -5.23
C ASN A 112 34.68 -55.29 -5.21
N CYS A 113 35.44 -54.31 -4.71
CA CYS A 113 35.01 -52.91 -4.52
C CYS A 113 33.72 -52.79 -3.70
N ASN A 114 33.55 -53.51 -2.58
CA ASN A 114 32.36 -53.38 -1.72
C ASN A 114 32.42 -52.15 -0.82
N TYR A 115 32.71 -50.99 -1.42
CA TYR A 115 32.74 -49.70 -0.74
C TYR A 115 31.49 -48.91 -1.09
N GLN A 116 30.97 -48.16 -0.12
CA GLN A 116 29.74 -47.36 -0.28
C GLN A 116 29.84 -46.38 -1.46
N GLU A 117 31.02 -45.80 -1.70
CA GLU A 117 31.33 -44.88 -2.80
C GLU A 117 31.34 -45.53 -4.19
N CYS A 118 31.39 -46.87 -4.26
CA CYS A 118 31.36 -47.65 -5.50
C CYS A 118 29.97 -48.22 -5.82
N GLY A 119 28.95 -47.92 -5.00
CA GLY A 119 27.56 -48.29 -5.27
C GLY A 119 26.92 -47.37 -6.30
N ASN A 120 26.19 -47.93 -7.26
CA ASN A 120 25.39 -47.14 -8.19
C ASN A 120 24.16 -46.54 -7.48
N ILE A 121 23.87 -45.29 -7.78
CA ILE A 121 22.73 -44.51 -7.33
C ILE A 121 21.97 -43.97 -8.54
N CYS A 122 20.74 -43.49 -8.33
CA CYS A 122 20.04 -42.71 -9.34
C CYS A 122 20.40 -41.23 -9.22
N CYS A 123 21.09 -40.71 -10.22
CA CYS A 123 21.51 -39.32 -10.33
C CYS A 123 20.65 -38.59 -11.37
N ILE A 124 19.83 -37.63 -10.95
CA ILE A 124 18.96 -36.88 -11.86
C ILE A 124 19.55 -35.51 -12.11
N ILE A 125 19.91 -35.21 -13.36
CA ILE A 125 20.48 -33.91 -13.78
C ILE A 125 19.55 -33.29 -14.82
N GLY A 126 18.71 -32.34 -14.41
CA GLY A 126 17.63 -31.82 -15.25
C GLY A 126 16.56 -32.88 -15.51
N GLU A 127 16.33 -33.23 -16.78
CA GLU A 127 15.34 -34.24 -17.23
C GLU A 127 15.98 -35.62 -17.49
N GLN A 128 17.26 -35.80 -17.21
CA GLN A 128 17.99 -37.05 -17.45
C GLN A 128 18.33 -37.76 -16.14
N GLY A 129 18.04 -39.06 -16.07
CA GLY A 129 18.47 -39.97 -15.01
C GLY A 129 19.73 -40.73 -15.42
N LEU A 130 20.72 -40.77 -14.55
CA LEU A 130 21.98 -41.47 -14.73
C LEU A 130 22.15 -42.49 -13.60
N TRP A 131 22.26 -43.77 -13.95
CA TRP A 131 22.57 -44.83 -12.99
C TRP A 131 24.09 -44.99 -12.85
N THR A 132 24.68 -44.29 -11.87
CA THR A 132 26.14 -44.15 -11.75
C THR A 132 26.58 -43.99 -10.29
N THR A 133 27.88 -43.88 -10.01
CA THR A 133 28.39 -43.62 -8.65
C THR A 133 28.12 -42.18 -8.22
N GLU A 134 28.08 -41.93 -6.91
CA GLU A 134 27.86 -40.58 -6.36
C GLU A 134 28.92 -39.59 -6.86
N LYS A 135 30.18 -40.02 -6.95
CA LYS A 135 31.27 -39.17 -7.42
C LYS A 135 31.17 -38.86 -8.92
N ALA A 136 30.81 -39.84 -9.75
CA ALA A 136 30.60 -39.61 -11.18
C ALA A 136 29.39 -38.68 -11.43
N CYS A 137 28.35 -38.77 -10.60
CA CYS A 137 27.20 -37.86 -10.62
C CYS A 137 27.61 -36.41 -10.35
N GLU A 138 28.44 -36.16 -9.33
CA GLU A 138 28.95 -34.82 -9.03
C GLU A 138 29.76 -34.24 -10.19
N ILE A 139 30.62 -35.05 -10.81
CA ILE A 139 31.47 -34.63 -11.93
C ILE A 139 30.61 -34.25 -13.15
N GLU A 140 29.63 -35.08 -13.50
CA GLU A 140 28.68 -34.80 -14.59
C GLU A 140 27.81 -33.56 -14.32
N SER A 141 27.39 -33.36 -13.07
CA SER A 141 26.63 -32.19 -12.61
C SER A 141 27.44 -30.90 -12.84
N LEU A 142 28.71 -30.91 -12.43
CA LEU A 142 29.64 -29.80 -12.61
C LEU A 142 29.94 -29.53 -14.09
N ALA A 143 30.18 -30.57 -14.89
CA ALA A 143 30.45 -30.45 -16.32
C ALA A 143 29.29 -29.81 -17.09
N ARG A 144 28.05 -30.05 -16.65
CA ARG A 144 26.82 -29.53 -17.28
C ARG A 144 26.32 -28.22 -16.67
N GLY A 145 26.96 -27.70 -15.62
CA GLY A 145 26.55 -26.48 -14.93
C GLY A 145 25.15 -26.56 -14.30
N LYS A 146 24.70 -27.76 -13.93
CA LYS A 146 23.38 -28.02 -13.34
C LYS A 146 23.54 -28.71 -12.00
N THR A 147 22.54 -28.62 -11.11
CA THR A 147 22.52 -29.35 -9.84
C THR A 147 21.99 -30.77 -10.03
N ALA A 148 22.60 -31.75 -9.38
CA ALA A 148 22.17 -33.14 -9.39
C ALA A 148 21.25 -33.45 -8.19
N ASN A 149 20.18 -34.19 -8.44
CA ASN A 149 19.32 -34.76 -7.41
C ASN A 149 19.61 -36.26 -7.27
N ILE A 150 20.08 -36.67 -6.09
CA ILE A 150 20.57 -38.02 -5.82
C ILE A 150 19.49 -38.82 -5.07
N ASN A 151 19.03 -39.91 -5.66
CA ASN A 151 18.12 -40.86 -5.04
C ASN A 151 18.81 -42.22 -4.81
N ARG A 152 19.04 -42.53 -3.53
CA ARG A 152 19.71 -43.77 -3.08
C ARG A 152 18.75 -44.96 -2.89
N ASN A 153 17.44 -44.74 -2.98
CA ASN A 153 16.42 -45.78 -2.77
C ASN A 153 16.09 -46.55 -4.05
N VAL A 154 16.46 -46.00 -5.20
CA VAL A 154 16.30 -46.62 -6.52
C VAL A 154 17.32 -47.75 -6.66
N LYS A 155 16.90 -48.91 -7.18
CA LYS A 155 17.77 -50.10 -7.28
C LYS A 155 18.08 -50.53 -8.71
N SER A 156 17.56 -49.82 -9.70
CA SER A 156 17.76 -50.15 -11.11
C SER A 156 17.79 -48.91 -12.00
N ASP A 157 18.46 -49.04 -13.14
CA ASP A 157 18.52 -48.01 -14.18
C ASP A 157 17.14 -47.69 -14.78
N ILE A 158 16.27 -48.70 -14.93
CA ILE A 158 14.90 -48.52 -15.46
C ILE A 158 14.07 -47.63 -14.52
N GLU A 159 14.15 -47.87 -13.21
CA GLU A 159 13.44 -47.08 -12.20
C GLU A 159 14.01 -45.66 -12.11
N CYS A 160 15.32 -45.49 -12.32
CA CYS A 160 15.95 -44.17 -12.36
C CYS A 160 15.45 -43.32 -13.54
N ASN A 161 15.41 -43.92 -14.74
CA ASN A 161 14.89 -43.26 -15.94
C ASN A 161 13.39 -42.94 -15.85
N TYR A 162 12.60 -43.81 -15.22
CA TYR A 162 11.19 -43.55 -14.97
C TYR A 162 10.99 -42.32 -14.08
N ILE A 163 11.74 -42.19 -12.99
CA ILE A 163 11.65 -41.04 -12.08
C ILE A 163 12.11 -39.75 -12.78
N ALA A 164 13.15 -39.84 -13.62
CA ALA A 164 13.66 -38.69 -14.36
C ALA A 164 12.63 -38.14 -15.38
N GLY A 165 11.85 -39.00 -16.03
CA GLY A 165 10.88 -38.61 -17.05
C GLY A 165 9.41 -38.71 -16.63
N LYS A 166 9.08 -38.72 -15.34
CA LYS A 166 7.70 -38.87 -14.86
C LYS A 166 6.76 -37.74 -15.31
N THR A 167 7.32 -36.55 -15.54
CA THR A 167 6.60 -35.35 -15.99
C THR A 167 6.49 -35.22 -17.51
N ASP A 168 7.11 -36.12 -18.28
CA ASP A 168 7.03 -36.12 -19.74
C ASP A 168 5.57 -36.19 -20.18
N LYS A 169 5.17 -35.39 -21.18
CA LYS A 169 3.81 -35.38 -21.73
C LYS A 169 3.75 -36.09 -23.08
N GLY A 170 2.66 -36.81 -23.30
CA GLY A 170 2.50 -37.62 -24.49
C GLY A 170 1.16 -38.33 -24.54
N ALA A 171 0.94 -39.06 -25.62
CA ALA A 171 -0.26 -39.85 -25.83
C ALA A 171 -0.26 -41.08 -24.92
N CYS A 172 -1.27 -41.17 -24.05
CA CYS A 172 -1.57 -42.37 -23.28
C CYS A 172 -2.69 -43.16 -23.95
N VAL A 173 -2.36 -44.31 -24.53
CA VAL A 173 -3.29 -45.13 -25.30
C VAL A 173 -3.83 -46.28 -24.44
N PHE A 174 -5.15 -46.46 -24.37
CA PHE A 174 -5.78 -47.49 -23.54
C PHE A 174 -7.07 -48.02 -24.18
N TYR A 175 -7.52 -49.19 -23.72
CA TYR A 175 -8.64 -49.94 -24.31
C TYR A 175 -9.77 -50.20 -23.31
N PRO A 176 -10.62 -49.21 -23.01
CA PRO A 176 -11.87 -49.48 -22.33
C PRO A 176 -12.86 -50.05 -23.36
N ASP A 177 -13.44 -51.22 -23.06
CA ASP A 177 -14.49 -51.85 -23.87
C ASP A 177 -14.09 -52.14 -25.33
N GLU A 178 -12.87 -52.63 -25.57
CA GLU A 178 -12.30 -52.97 -26.89
C GLU A 178 -12.14 -51.79 -27.88
N ILE A 179 -12.39 -50.55 -27.45
CA ILE A 179 -12.20 -49.35 -28.29
C ILE A 179 -10.87 -48.68 -27.94
N LYS A 180 -10.03 -48.43 -28.95
CA LYS A 180 -8.74 -47.74 -28.76
C LYS A 180 -8.94 -46.24 -28.49
N LYS A 181 -8.87 -45.85 -27.22
CA LYS A 181 -8.95 -44.44 -26.77
C LYS A 181 -7.57 -43.89 -26.41
N CYS A 182 -7.44 -42.57 -26.42
CA CYS A 182 -6.20 -41.90 -26.07
C CYS A 182 -6.46 -40.61 -25.29
N VAL A 183 -5.61 -40.34 -24.30
CA VAL A 183 -5.58 -39.08 -23.57
C VAL A 183 -4.15 -38.53 -23.57
N PHE A 184 -3.98 -37.25 -23.88
CA PHE A 184 -2.68 -36.57 -23.82
C PHE A 184 -2.40 -36.15 -22.37
N THR A 185 -1.49 -36.84 -21.68
CA THR A 185 -1.25 -36.67 -20.24
C THR A 185 0.22 -36.89 -19.88
N THR A 186 0.58 -36.84 -18.59
CA THR A 186 1.93 -37.16 -18.13
C THR A 186 2.19 -38.67 -18.12
N ARG A 187 3.46 -39.07 -18.18
CA ARG A 187 3.85 -40.49 -18.06
C ARG A 187 3.37 -41.10 -16.75
N GLU A 188 3.45 -40.36 -15.65
CA GLU A 188 2.97 -40.77 -14.32
C GLU A 188 1.46 -41.03 -14.31
N ASP A 189 0.67 -40.09 -14.84
CA ASP A 189 -0.79 -40.24 -14.91
C ASP A 189 -1.20 -41.38 -15.84
N CYS A 190 -0.47 -41.55 -16.95
CA CYS A 190 -0.72 -42.66 -17.87
C CYS A 190 -0.49 -44.00 -17.16
N TYR A 191 0.64 -44.16 -16.48
CA TYR A 191 0.94 -45.38 -15.72
C TYR A 191 -0.06 -45.60 -14.58
N ALA A 192 -0.48 -44.54 -13.88
CA ALA A 192 -1.51 -44.64 -12.85
C ALA A 192 -2.82 -45.23 -13.41
N LYS A 193 -3.13 -44.92 -14.67
CA LYS A 193 -4.35 -45.30 -15.38
C LYS A 193 -4.28 -46.66 -16.09
N THR A 194 -3.14 -47.02 -16.71
CA THR A 194 -2.99 -48.27 -17.49
C THR A 194 -2.28 -49.38 -16.71
N LYS A 195 -1.54 -49.03 -15.66
CA LYS A 195 -0.58 -49.90 -14.96
C LYS A 195 0.49 -50.50 -15.88
N ASN A 196 0.74 -49.88 -17.03
CA ASN A 196 1.69 -50.36 -18.04
C ASN A 196 2.44 -49.19 -18.69
N LEU A 197 3.77 -49.24 -18.62
CA LEU A 197 4.66 -48.18 -19.12
C LEU A 197 4.72 -48.10 -20.66
N ASN A 198 4.40 -49.18 -21.36
CA ASN A 198 4.45 -49.25 -22.83
C ASN A 198 3.27 -48.54 -23.51
N ASP A 199 2.27 -48.10 -22.73
CA ASP A 199 1.06 -47.45 -23.25
C ASP A 199 1.24 -45.92 -23.39
N PHE A 200 2.39 -45.39 -23.00
CA PHE A 200 2.74 -43.97 -23.08
C PHE A 200 3.71 -43.68 -24.24
N TYR A 201 3.32 -42.76 -25.12
CA TYR A 201 4.10 -42.35 -26.29
C TYR A 201 4.54 -40.89 -26.13
N ASN A 202 5.83 -40.70 -25.81
CA ASN A 202 6.39 -39.39 -25.46
C ASN A 202 6.31 -38.39 -26.63
N ASN A 203 5.83 -37.16 -26.37
CA ASN A 203 5.70 -36.08 -27.36
C ASN A 203 4.85 -36.41 -28.61
N ILE A 204 4.06 -37.48 -28.59
CA ILE A 204 3.13 -37.82 -29.68
C ILE A 204 1.71 -37.39 -29.28
N TYR A 205 0.99 -36.72 -30.18
CA TYR A 205 -0.42 -36.36 -29.96
C TYR A 205 -1.34 -37.56 -30.19
N CYS A 206 -2.48 -37.58 -29.50
CA CYS A 206 -3.45 -38.67 -29.64
C CYS A 206 -4.01 -38.84 -31.05
N SER A 207 -4.04 -37.77 -31.84
CA SER A 207 -4.47 -37.74 -33.24
C SER A 207 -3.43 -38.25 -34.24
N ASP A 208 -2.21 -38.60 -33.78
CA ASP A 208 -1.17 -39.08 -34.66
C ASP A 208 -1.58 -40.40 -35.32
N THR A 209 -1.46 -40.44 -36.65
CA THR A 209 -1.81 -41.59 -37.48
C THR A 209 -1.07 -42.88 -37.09
N GLN A 210 0.13 -42.79 -36.51
CA GLN A 210 0.91 -43.93 -36.04
C GLN A 210 0.25 -44.66 -34.87
N LEU A 211 -0.55 -43.95 -34.08
CA LEU A 211 -1.24 -44.52 -32.92
C LEU A 211 -2.56 -45.19 -33.31
N ASN A 212 -3.07 -45.00 -34.54
CA ASN A 212 -4.33 -45.57 -35.05
C ASN A 212 -5.50 -45.44 -34.04
N THR A 213 -5.63 -44.28 -33.41
CA THR A 213 -6.71 -43.96 -32.47
C THR A 213 -7.93 -43.42 -33.22
N ALA A 214 -9.08 -43.30 -32.55
CA ALA A 214 -10.26 -42.67 -33.13
C ALA A 214 -10.20 -41.13 -33.17
N CYS A 215 -9.10 -40.50 -32.72
CA CYS A 215 -8.99 -39.05 -32.57
C CYS A 215 -8.54 -38.38 -33.86
N ARG A 216 -9.28 -37.36 -34.32
CA ARG A 216 -8.94 -36.53 -35.49
C ARG A 216 -8.32 -35.21 -35.05
N ALA A 217 -7.23 -34.81 -35.70
CA ALA A 217 -6.50 -33.59 -35.37
C ALA A 217 -7.31 -32.31 -35.63
N GLN A 218 -6.99 -31.24 -34.90
CA GLN A 218 -7.44 -29.85 -35.10
C GLN A 218 -8.96 -29.70 -35.29
N ASN A 219 -9.74 -30.38 -34.44
CA ASN A 219 -11.20 -30.41 -34.52
C ASN A 219 -11.84 -29.09 -34.07
N ASN A 220 -11.35 -28.49 -32.97
CA ASN A 220 -11.81 -27.19 -32.47
C ASN A 220 -10.67 -26.43 -31.75
N THR A 221 -10.90 -25.16 -31.42
CA THR A 221 -9.95 -24.33 -30.66
C THR A 221 -10.43 -24.11 -29.23
N GLY A 222 -9.51 -23.87 -28.30
CA GLY A 222 -9.82 -23.60 -26.89
C GLY A 222 -8.65 -22.98 -26.13
N CYS A 223 -8.89 -22.63 -24.86
CA CYS A 223 -7.85 -22.14 -23.94
C CYS A 223 -7.43 -23.22 -22.97
N LEU A 224 -6.14 -23.25 -22.62
CA LEU A 224 -5.61 -24.11 -21.57
C LEU A 224 -5.40 -23.33 -20.29
N GLU A 225 -5.70 -23.95 -19.15
CA GLU A 225 -5.51 -23.34 -17.84
C GLU A 225 -4.03 -22.97 -17.61
N GLY A 226 -3.78 -21.75 -17.15
CA GLY A 226 -2.43 -21.22 -16.95
C GLY A 226 -1.64 -20.94 -18.23
N LYS A 227 -2.26 -21.01 -19.41
CA LYS A 227 -1.64 -20.68 -20.70
C LYS A 227 -2.35 -19.51 -21.38
N GLU A 228 -1.57 -18.64 -22.00
CA GLU A 228 -2.05 -17.41 -22.62
C GLU A 228 -2.51 -17.57 -24.08
N SER A 229 -2.00 -18.57 -24.81
CA SER A 229 -2.29 -18.77 -26.25
C SER A 229 -3.55 -19.59 -26.52
N VAL A 230 -4.07 -19.52 -27.75
CA VAL A 230 -5.16 -20.37 -28.24
C VAL A 230 -4.58 -21.68 -28.76
N TYR A 231 -5.14 -22.81 -28.34
CA TYR A 231 -4.67 -24.15 -28.71
C TYR A 231 -5.69 -24.87 -29.60
N TRP A 232 -5.19 -25.74 -30.46
CA TRP A 232 -5.99 -26.76 -31.13
C TRP A 232 -6.35 -27.88 -30.16
N PHE A 233 -7.53 -28.47 -30.37
CA PHE A 233 -8.00 -29.67 -29.69
C PHE A 233 -8.40 -30.72 -30.72
N ASP A 234 -8.03 -31.96 -30.48
CA ASP A 234 -8.45 -33.10 -31.30
C ASP A 234 -9.94 -33.44 -31.06
N SER A 235 -10.52 -34.32 -31.88
CA SER A 235 -11.93 -34.74 -31.72
C SER A 235 -12.22 -35.54 -30.44
N CYS A 236 -11.19 -35.90 -29.68
CA CYS A 236 -11.28 -36.57 -28.38
C CYS A 236 -11.14 -35.57 -27.21
N GLY A 237 -10.93 -34.28 -27.48
CA GLY A 237 -10.76 -33.24 -26.48
C GLY A 237 -9.34 -33.10 -25.92
N ASN A 238 -8.34 -33.70 -26.56
CA ASN A 238 -6.94 -33.54 -26.14
C ASN A 238 -6.31 -32.28 -26.75
N PRO A 239 -5.51 -31.52 -25.99
CA PRO A 239 -4.79 -30.37 -26.53
C PRO A 239 -3.67 -30.78 -27.48
N GLU A 240 -3.52 -29.99 -28.55
CA GLU A 240 -2.50 -30.15 -29.58
C GLU A 240 -1.59 -28.89 -29.66
N GLY A 241 -1.21 -28.48 -30.86
CA GLY A 241 -0.36 -27.31 -31.10
C GLY A 241 -1.07 -25.96 -30.89
N ILE A 242 -0.28 -24.88 -30.86
CA ILE A 242 -0.79 -23.51 -30.75
C ILE A 242 -1.47 -23.13 -32.08
N TYR A 243 -2.75 -22.73 -32.00
CA TYR A 243 -3.50 -22.15 -33.11
C TYR A 243 -3.16 -20.66 -33.30
N GLN A 244 -3.18 -19.90 -32.20
CA GLN A 244 -2.86 -18.48 -32.19
C GLN A 244 -2.00 -18.17 -30.96
N ASN A 245 -0.80 -17.63 -31.21
CA ASN A 245 0.11 -17.23 -30.14
C ASN A 245 -0.34 -15.89 -29.54
N CYS A 246 -0.73 -15.89 -28.27
CA CYS A 246 -1.05 -14.69 -27.51
C CYS A 246 0.01 -14.47 -26.44
N SER A 247 0.36 -13.21 -26.18
CA SER A 247 1.24 -12.84 -25.08
C SER A 247 0.63 -11.72 -24.26
N ILE A 248 0.52 -11.90 -22.94
CA ILE A 248 -0.01 -10.90 -22.01
C ILE A 248 0.84 -9.61 -22.06
N LEU A 249 2.15 -9.75 -22.24
CA LEU A 249 3.10 -8.63 -22.39
C LEU A 249 2.90 -7.85 -23.70
N LEU A 250 2.40 -8.51 -24.75
CA LEU A 250 2.03 -7.89 -26.02
C LEU A 250 0.54 -7.53 -26.09
N GLY A 251 -0.17 -7.62 -24.95
CA GLY A 251 -1.58 -7.24 -24.84
C GLY A 251 -2.57 -8.27 -25.37
N GLY A 252 -2.26 -9.57 -25.32
CA GLY A 252 -3.12 -10.65 -25.83
C GLY A 252 -3.31 -11.80 -24.85
N ILE A 253 -4.56 -12.23 -24.62
CA ILE A 253 -4.86 -13.48 -23.87
C ILE A 253 -5.93 -14.32 -24.57
N CYS A 254 -5.83 -15.64 -24.50
CA CYS A 254 -6.82 -16.55 -25.04
C CYS A 254 -8.19 -16.34 -24.39
N GLY A 255 -9.22 -16.30 -25.23
CA GLY A 255 -10.57 -16.39 -24.73
C GLY A 255 -11.62 -16.50 -25.82
N LYS A 256 -12.84 -16.86 -25.40
CA LYS A 256 -13.98 -16.97 -26.33
C LYS A 256 -14.24 -15.65 -27.03
N TYR A 257 -14.46 -15.71 -28.34
CA TYR A 257 -14.73 -14.57 -29.21
C TYR A 257 -16.02 -13.84 -28.79
N ARG A 258 -15.95 -12.51 -28.73
CA ARG A 258 -17.10 -11.64 -28.46
C ARG A 258 -17.35 -10.74 -29.66
N GLN A 259 -18.54 -10.87 -30.22
CA GLN A 259 -18.96 -10.10 -31.39
C GLN A 259 -18.94 -8.59 -31.11
N GLY A 260 -18.21 -7.83 -31.94
CA GLY A 260 -18.10 -6.38 -31.83
C GLY A 260 -17.05 -5.86 -30.82
N MET A 261 -16.37 -6.74 -30.08
CA MET A 261 -15.30 -6.36 -29.15
C MET A 261 -13.92 -6.90 -29.54
N ASP A 262 -13.87 -8.09 -30.15
CA ASP A 262 -12.61 -8.74 -30.51
C ASP A 262 -12.43 -8.75 -32.05
N ASN A 263 -11.20 -8.57 -32.54
CA ASN A 263 -10.88 -8.68 -33.97
C ASN A 263 -10.68 -10.15 -34.34
N ARG A 264 -11.52 -10.67 -35.25
CA ARG A 264 -11.49 -12.08 -35.67
C ARG A 264 -10.69 -12.25 -36.96
N LEU A 265 -9.61 -13.04 -36.91
CA LEU A 265 -8.79 -13.36 -38.07
C LEU A 265 -9.33 -14.55 -38.89
N GLU A 266 -10.06 -15.52 -38.29
CA GLU A 266 -10.68 -16.65 -39.01
C GLU A 266 -11.66 -17.48 -38.11
N THR A 267 -12.25 -18.55 -38.66
CA THR A 267 -13.42 -19.35 -38.23
C THR A 267 -13.40 -20.01 -36.83
N GLY A 268 -12.42 -19.74 -35.96
CA GLY A 268 -12.35 -20.30 -34.60
C GLY A 268 -13.30 -19.64 -33.58
N GLU A 269 -13.69 -20.37 -32.52
CA GLU A 269 -14.53 -19.86 -31.42
C GLU A 269 -13.73 -19.09 -30.35
N TYR A 270 -12.42 -19.28 -30.30
CA TYR A 270 -11.49 -18.64 -29.37
C TYR A 270 -10.45 -17.81 -30.14
N VAL A 271 -10.09 -16.65 -29.58
CA VAL A 271 -9.17 -15.66 -30.16
C VAL A 271 -8.23 -15.12 -29.08
N CYS A 272 -7.11 -14.53 -29.50
CA CYS A 272 -6.33 -13.63 -28.65
C CYS A 272 -7.14 -12.34 -28.42
N ARG A 273 -7.68 -12.18 -27.21
CA ARG A 273 -8.37 -10.96 -26.78
C ARG A 273 -7.36 -9.85 -26.55
N ASP A 274 -7.69 -8.67 -27.05
CA ASP A 274 -6.96 -7.43 -26.80
C ASP A 274 -7.08 -7.04 -25.32
N LEU A 275 -5.94 -6.88 -24.65
CA LEU A 275 -5.80 -6.42 -23.26
C LEU A 275 -5.48 -4.93 -23.16
N ASN A 276 -5.43 -4.21 -24.29
CA ASN A 276 -5.24 -2.79 -24.29
C ASN A 276 -6.55 -2.09 -23.87
N CYS A 277 -6.43 -1.03 -23.07
CA CYS A 277 -7.55 -0.28 -22.56
C CYS A 277 -7.89 0.86 -23.50
N LYS A 278 -9.16 0.95 -23.90
CA LYS A 278 -9.71 2.11 -24.62
C LYS A 278 -10.22 3.10 -23.59
N VAL A 279 -9.43 4.12 -23.31
CA VAL A 279 -9.69 5.11 -22.26
C VAL A 279 -9.89 6.49 -22.85
N LYS A 280 -10.68 7.33 -22.17
CA LYS A 280 -10.85 8.74 -22.55
C LYS A 280 -9.92 9.60 -21.73
N ILE A 281 -8.87 10.13 -22.34
CA ILE A 281 -7.93 11.04 -21.70
C ILE A 281 -8.17 12.43 -22.28
N ASN A 282 -8.58 13.39 -21.43
CA ASN A 282 -8.93 14.75 -21.84
C ASN A 282 -10.02 14.84 -22.93
N GLY A 283 -10.95 13.87 -22.94
CA GLY A 283 -12.04 13.82 -23.92
C GLY A 283 -11.68 13.16 -25.25
N GLU A 284 -10.43 12.77 -25.45
CA GLU A 284 -9.96 12.03 -26.62
C GLU A 284 -9.89 10.52 -26.31
N ASP A 285 -10.34 9.69 -27.24
CA ASP A 285 -10.19 8.25 -27.15
C ASP A 285 -8.72 7.88 -27.39
N LYS A 286 -8.06 7.32 -26.36
CA LYS A 286 -6.69 6.83 -26.41
C LYS A 286 -6.65 5.35 -26.09
N ILE A 287 -5.73 4.65 -26.75
CA ILE A 287 -5.43 3.25 -26.46
C ILE A 287 -4.23 3.23 -25.53
N LYS A 288 -4.39 2.61 -24.37
CA LYS A 288 -3.33 2.38 -23.40
C LYS A 288 -2.99 0.90 -23.37
N ARG A 289 -1.71 0.57 -23.48
CA ARG A 289 -1.25 -0.82 -23.51
C ARG A 289 -1.41 -1.47 -22.14
N ASN A 290 -1.62 -2.78 -22.13
CA ASN A 290 -1.61 -3.53 -20.88
C ASN A 290 -0.30 -3.28 -20.11
N GLY A 291 -0.40 -2.85 -18.85
CA GLY A 291 0.73 -2.45 -18.01
C GLY A 291 1.09 -0.96 -18.03
N GLU A 292 0.59 -0.18 -19.00
CA GLU A 292 0.79 1.28 -18.97
C GLU A 292 0.06 1.92 -17.80
N SER A 293 0.66 2.95 -17.25
CA SER A 293 0.06 3.80 -16.23
C SER A 293 0.29 5.27 -16.53
N TRP A 294 -0.66 6.13 -16.17
CA TRP A 294 -0.61 7.56 -16.44
C TRP A 294 -1.21 8.37 -15.31
N CYS A 295 -0.83 9.64 -15.23
CA CYS A 295 -1.36 10.56 -14.24
C CYS A 295 -2.55 11.35 -14.78
N GLU A 296 -3.54 11.52 -13.91
CA GLU A 296 -4.65 12.45 -14.07
C GLU A 296 -4.70 13.39 -12.85
N TYR A 297 -5.11 14.63 -13.08
CA TYR A 297 -5.18 15.67 -12.05
C TYR A 297 -6.55 16.35 -12.14
N ASP A 298 -7.14 16.71 -11.01
CA ASP A 298 -8.44 17.41 -10.99
C ASP A 298 -8.41 18.80 -11.62
N GLY A 299 -7.22 19.40 -11.72
CA GLY A 299 -7.04 20.73 -12.29
C GLY A 299 -5.61 20.98 -12.76
N THR A 300 -5.30 22.26 -12.93
CA THR A 300 -3.94 22.72 -13.24
C THR A 300 -3.02 22.42 -12.06
N ILE A 301 -1.79 21.99 -12.32
CA ILE A 301 -0.79 21.69 -11.28
C ILE A 301 0.49 22.49 -11.50
N GLY A 302 1.26 22.65 -10.43
CA GLY A 302 2.60 23.22 -10.46
C GLY A 302 2.60 24.74 -10.32
N ASN A 303 3.71 25.27 -9.80
CA ASN A 303 3.92 26.70 -9.55
C ASN A 303 2.86 27.36 -8.65
N GLY A 304 2.26 26.59 -7.72
CA GLY A 304 1.22 27.10 -6.82
C GLY A 304 -0.15 27.28 -7.47
N LYS A 305 -0.46 26.53 -8.54
CA LYS A 305 -1.72 26.61 -9.29
C LYS A 305 -2.68 25.44 -9.01
N ASP A 306 -2.33 24.57 -8.08
CA ASP A 306 -3.11 23.39 -7.72
C ASP A 306 -4.41 23.78 -7.00
N VAL A 307 -5.55 23.36 -7.56
CA VAL A 307 -6.89 23.66 -7.03
C VAL A 307 -7.16 23.05 -5.66
N ILE A 308 -7.84 23.78 -4.78
CA ILE A 308 -8.12 23.34 -3.40
C ILE A 308 -9.06 22.13 -3.40
N GLY A 309 -8.76 21.12 -2.58
CA GLY A 309 -9.50 19.85 -2.59
C GLY A 309 -9.13 18.93 -3.77
N GLY A 310 -8.24 19.38 -4.66
CA GLY A 310 -7.78 18.60 -5.80
C GLY A 310 -6.91 17.40 -5.39
N ARG A 311 -6.98 16.34 -6.20
CA ARG A 311 -6.25 15.08 -6.05
C ARG A 311 -5.43 14.80 -7.29
N HIS A 312 -4.36 14.05 -7.08
CA HIS A 312 -3.55 13.46 -8.13
C HIS A 312 -3.91 11.98 -8.18
N ILE A 313 -4.16 11.47 -9.38
CA ILE A 313 -4.73 10.15 -9.59
C ILE A 313 -3.83 9.38 -10.55
N LYS A 314 -3.48 8.16 -10.18
CA LYS A 314 -2.76 7.22 -11.03
C LYS A 314 -3.78 6.29 -11.68
N HIS A 315 -3.77 6.24 -13.00
CA HIS A 315 -4.52 5.28 -13.78
C HIS A 315 -3.56 4.20 -14.25
N MET A 316 -4.05 2.97 -14.37
CA MET A 316 -3.31 1.87 -14.99
C MET A 316 -4.22 1.03 -15.88
N CYS A 317 -3.71 0.59 -17.02
CA CYS A 317 -4.36 -0.41 -17.83
C CYS A 317 -3.92 -1.80 -17.35
N PHE A 318 -4.87 -2.59 -16.86
CA PHE A 318 -4.60 -3.94 -16.38
C PHE A 318 -5.64 -4.91 -16.94
N MET A 319 -5.19 -5.85 -17.77
CA MET A 319 -6.02 -6.89 -18.38
C MET A 319 -7.23 -6.35 -19.16
N GLY A 320 -7.06 -5.25 -19.90
CA GLY A 320 -8.13 -4.61 -20.67
C GLY A 320 -9.07 -3.74 -19.84
N GLU A 321 -8.84 -3.63 -18.52
CA GLU A 321 -9.60 -2.76 -17.62
C GLU A 321 -8.74 -1.60 -17.09
N GLU A 322 -9.32 -0.41 -17.07
CA GLU A 322 -8.72 0.75 -16.39
C GLU A 322 -8.91 0.61 -14.88
N LYS A 323 -7.82 0.63 -14.12
CA LYS A 323 -7.82 0.73 -12.66
C LYS A 323 -7.35 2.11 -12.24
N ILE A 324 -8.00 2.65 -11.21
CA ILE A 324 -7.77 4.01 -10.69
C ILE A 324 -7.26 3.91 -9.26
N GLU A 325 -6.12 4.55 -8.99
CA GLU A 325 -5.44 4.59 -7.69
C GLU A 325 -5.12 6.06 -7.33
N PRO A 326 -5.94 6.71 -6.49
CA PRO A 326 -5.66 8.07 -6.04
C PRO A 326 -4.43 8.14 -5.13
N CYS A 327 -3.52 9.09 -5.37
CA CYS A 327 -2.40 9.37 -4.46
C CYS A 327 -2.89 9.93 -3.12
N LEU A 328 -2.07 9.88 -2.05
CA LEU A 328 -2.46 10.29 -0.70
C LEU A 328 -3.12 11.68 -0.61
N ASP A 329 -4.07 11.79 0.33
CA ASP A 329 -4.90 12.98 0.53
C ASP A 329 -4.12 14.21 1.00
N TYR A 330 -4.75 15.39 0.93
CA TYR A 330 -4.12 16.70 1.22
C TYR A 330 -2.88 16.98 0.37
N ARG A 331 -2.80 16.36 -0.82
CA ARG A 331 -1.63 16.41 -1.72
C ARG A 331 -0.32 16.05 -1.01
N ASN A 332 -0.37 15.14 -0.03
CA ASN A 332 0.83 14.59 0.61
C ASN A 332 1.63 13.68 -0.33
N GLN A 333 0.97 13.16 -1.37
CA GLN A 333 1.62 12.56 -2.53
C GLN A 333 1.12 13.18 -3.82
N ILE A 334 1.98 13.15 -4.82
CA ILE A 334 1.70 13.59 -6.18
C ILE A 334 1.92 12.45 -7.16
N CYS A 335 1.03 12.34 -8.15
CA CYS A 335 1.22 11.43 -9.26
C CYS A 335 2.28 11.99 -10.20
N VAL A 336 3.34 11.22 -10.43
CA VAL A 336 4.41 11.50 -11.39
C VAL A 336 4.39 10.47 -12.49
N GLN A 337 4.77 10.87 -13.69
CA GLN A 337 4.78 10.02 -14.87
C GLN A 337 6.10 10.18 -15.61
N ALA A 338 6.66 9.06 -16.05
CA ALA A 338 7.77 8.99 -16.99
C ALA A 338 7.29 8.29 -18.27
N ASP A 339 7.73 8.80 -19.42
CA ASP A 339 7.44 8.18 -20.71
C ASP A 339 8.73 7.59 -21.28
N THR A 340 8.70 6.32 -21.66
CA THR A 340 9.80 5.62 -22.33
C THR A 340 9.49 5.45 -23.81
N ASP A 341 10.38 5.90 -24.69
CA ASP A 341 10.22 5.72 -26.13
C ASP A 341 10.45 4.25 -26.51
N ILE A 342 9.44 3.58 -27.07
CA ILE A 342 9.56 2.20 -27.58
C ILE A 342 9.87 2.20 -29.09
N SER A 343 9.36 3.18 -29.84
CA SER A 343 9.58 3.35 -31.29
C SER A 343 9.48 4.82 -31.69
N ASN A 344 9.79 5.16 -32.95
CA ASN A 344 9.85 6.55 -33.43
C ASN A 344 8.55 7.37 -33.27
N GLU A 345 7.41 6.76 -32.91
CA GLU A 345 6.13 7.45 -32.70
C GLU A 345 5.33 6.94 -31.48
N GLU A 346 5.84 5.98 -30.70
CA GLU A 346 5.09 5.36 -29.59
C GLU A 346 5.86 5.39 -28.26
N LYS A 347 5.17 5.88 -27.23
CA LYS A 347 5.66 5.98 -25.86
C LYS A 347 4.93 5.01 -24.95
N PHE A 348 5.66 4.47 -23.99
CA PHE A 348 5.11 3.70 -22.87
C PHE A 348 5.14 4.56 -21.62
N SER A 349 3.97 4.88 -21.09
CA SER A 349 3.88 5.70 -19.87
C SER A 349 3.88 4.83 -18.62
N GLU A 350 4.70 5.22 -17.65
CA GLU A 350 4.74 4.65 -16.30
C GLU A 350 4.48 5.75 -15.28
N ALA A 351 3.48 5.56 -14.42
CA ALA A 351 3.09 6.50 -13.40
C ALA A 351 3.18 5.91 -11.99
N SER A 352 3.55 6.75 -11.02
CA SER A 352 3.67 6.38 -9.61
C SER A 352 3.27 7.54 -8.71
N CYS A 353 2.80 7.23 -7.50
CA CYS A 353 2.58 8.24 -6.47
C CYS A 353 3.85 8.38 -5.63
N ARG A 354 4.42 9.59 -5.58
CA ARG A 354 5.56 9.91 -4.71
C ARG A 354 5.21 10.98 -3.69
N VAL A 355 5.96 11.04 -2.59
CA VAL A 355 5.77 12.06 -1.54
C VAL A 355 5.99 13.46 -2.13
N ASN A 356 5.12 14.39 -1.73
CA ASN A 356 5.24 15.82 -2.02
C ASN A 356 6.11 16.50 -0.95
N ASN A 357 7.32 16.95 -1.31
CA ASN A 357 8.28 17.53 -0.39
C ASN A 357 8.19 19.07 -0.26
N TRP A 358 6.95 19.60 -0.22
CA TRP A 358 6.69 21.03 -0.10
C TRP A 358 7.29 21.67 1.18
N ARG A 359 7.51 20.90 2.25
CA ARG A 359 8.03 21.39 3.54
C ARG A 359 9.45 21.92 3.42
N SER A 360 10.31 21.20 2.70
CA SER A 360 11.69 21.64 2.47
C SER A 360 11.75 22.97 1.71
N CYS A 361 10.79 23.25 0.83
CA CYS A 361 10.72 24.53 0.12
C CYS A 361 10.61 25.69 1.11
N LEU A 362 9.74 25.57 2.12
CA LEU A 362 9.56 26.60 3.14
C LEU A 362 10.80 26.74 4.03
N GLU A 363 11.43 25.61 4.39
CA GLU A 363 12.64 25.58 5.20
C GLU A 363 13.82 26.34 4.56
N TYR A 364 14.01 26.25 3.24
CA TYR A 364 15.09 26.95 2.54
C TYR A 364 15.04 28.48 2.67
N ASN A 365 13.87 29.04 2.97
CA ASN A 365 13.72 30.48 3.21
C ASN A 365 14.29 30.94 4.55
N THR A 366 14.70 30.02 5.43
CA THR A 366 15.38 30.34 6.69
C THR A 366 16.88 30.60 6.50
N LEU A 367 17.43 30.29 5.32
CA LEU A 367 18.83 30.51 4.99
C LEU A 367 19.12 32.02 4.87
N GLU A 368 20.24 32.46 5.43
CA GLU A 368 20.63 33.88 5.41
C GLU A 368 21.10 34.36 4.02
N ASP A 369 21.63 33.46 3.19
CA ASP A 369 22.06 33.76 1.82
C ASP A 369 20.94 33.42 0.80
N SER A 370 20.41 34.45 0.14
CA SER A 370 19.37 34.32 -0.89
C SER A 370 19.84 33.54 -2.13
N SER A 371 21.14 33.56 -2.44
CA SER A 371 21.72 32.79 -3.54
C SER A 371 21.75 31.31 -3.21
N GLU A 372 22.06 30.96 -1.96
CA GLU A 372 22.04 29.59 -1.46
C GLU A 372 20.61 29.04 -1.39
N MET A 373 19.66 29.83 -0.88
CA MET A 373 18.23 29.52 -0.90
C MET A 373 17.75 29.20 -2.32
N SER A 374 18.08 30.08 -3.27
CA SER A 374 17.68 29.90 -4.67
C SER A 374 18.27 28.63 -5.29
N LEU A 375 19.53 28.33 -5.01
CA LEU A 375 20.21 27.13 -5.51
C LEU A 375 19.58 25.84 -4.97
N LYS A 376 19.31 25.76 -3.66
CA LYS A 376 18.65 24.58 -3.05
C LYS A 376 17.21 24.44 -3.53
N CYS A 377 16.50 25.56 -3.69
CA CYS A 377 15.15 25.59 -4.21
C CYS A 377 15.07 25.01 -5.62
N GLN A 378 15.94 25.47 -6.54
CA GLN A 378 15.94 25.01 -7.93
C GLN A 378 16.37 23.54 -8.11
N LYS A 379 17.12 22.99 -7.16
CA LYS A 379 17.51 21.57 -7.17
C LYS A 379 16.40 20.64 -6.72
N ASN A 380 15.43 21.14 -5.95
CA ASN A 380 14.31 20.35 -5.48
C ASN A 380 13.15 20.43 -6.52
N PRO A 381 12.78 19.32 -7.20
CA PRO A 381 11.71 19.30 -8.21
C PRO A 381 10.33 19.66 -7.65
N ASP A 382 10.15 19.66 -6.32
CA ASP A 382 8.91 20.09 -5.67
C ASP A 382 8.88 21.58 -5.34
N CYS A 383 9.98 22.31 -5.59
CA CYS A 383 10.12 23.71 -5.24
C CYS A 383 10.44 24.58 -6.45
N PHE A 384 10.06 25.85 -6.37
CA PHE A 384 10.47 26.87 -7.33
C PHE A 384 10.72 28.20 -6.64
N VAL A 385 11.65 28.97 -7.20
CA VAL A 385 11.89 30.34 -6.75
C VAL A 385 10.79 31.23 -7.33
N LYS A 386 9.92 31.73 -6.45
CA LYS A 386 8.93 32.73 -6.78
C LYS A 386 9.54 34.12 -6.57
N ASN A 387 9.61 34.89 -7.65
CA ASN A 387 10.08 36.27 -7.61
C ASN A 387 8.86 37.19 -7.44
N ILE A 388 8.77 37.89 -6.32
CA ILE A 388 7.73 38.87 -6.05
C ILE A 388 8.33 40.24 -6.37
N TYR A 389 7.86 40.87 -7.44
CA TYR A 389 8.25 42.22 -7.83
C TYR A 389 7.00 43.06 -8.05
N VAL A 390 6.80 44.07 -7.19
CA VAL A 390 5.67 45.00 -7.30
C VAL A 390 6.16 46.39 -7.71
N ASP A 391 7.26 46.85 -7.12
CA ASP A 391 7.88 48.14 -7.41
C ASP A 391 9.37 48.11 -7.04
N GLU A 392 10.11 49.18 -7.34
CA GLU A 392 11.57 49.27 -7.20
C GLU A 392 12.08 48.85 -5.81
N TYR A 393 11.35 49.22 -4.75
CA TYR A 393 11.69 48.99 -3.34
C TYR A 393 10.80 47.95 -2.66
N PHE A 394 9.89 47.29 -3.39
CA PHE A 394 9.12 46.14 -2.90
C PHE A 394 9.31 44.95 -3.84
N LYS A 395 10.44 44.26 -3.61
CA LYS A 395 10.82 43.05 -4.32
C LYS A 395 11.52 42.07 -3.40
N PHE A 396 11.20 40.79 -3.51
CA PHE A 396 11.85 39.70 -2.77
C PHE A 396 11.64 38.37 -3.47
N ASP A 397 12.56 37.44 -3.24
CA ASP A 397 12.49 36.08 -3.75
C ASP A 397 12.11 35.13 -2.62
N PHE A 398 11.31 34.12 -2.93
CA PHE A 398 10.84 33.13 -1.97
C PHE A 398 10.82 31.74 -2.61
N CYS A 399 11.36 30.75 -1.92
CA CYS A 399 11.24 29.36 -2.33
C CYS A 399 9.85 28.82 -1.97
N ALA A 400 9.02 28.61 -2.99
CA ALA A 400 7.65 28.14 -2.85
C ALA A 400 7.47 26.71 -3.39
N PRO A 401 6.53 25.92 -2.86
CA PRO A 401 6.20 24.62 -3.42
C PRO A 401 5.59 24.72 -4.82
N HIS A 402 6.08 23.93 -5.78
CA HIS A 402 5.39 23.71 -7.05
C HIS A 402 3.99 23.16 -6.81
N TYR A 403 3.87 22.16 -5.93
CA TYR A 403 2.63 21.48 -5.58
C TYR A 403 2.27 21.83 -4.12
N PRO A 404 1.51 22.90 -3.88
CA PRO A 404 1.18 23.35 -2.52
C PRO A 404 0.43 22.26 -1.73
N PRO A 405 0.62 22.14 -0.41
CA PRO A 405 -0.13 21.20 0.41
C PRO A 405 -1.62 21.54 0.47
N GLY A 406 -2.45 20.53 0.74
CA GLY A 406 -3.80 20.74 1.22
C GLY A 406 -3.81 20.95 2.74
N PHE A 407 -4.77 21.72 3.25
CA PHE A 407 -4.95 21.93 4.69
C PHE A 407 -6.28 21.40 5.18
N ASP A 408 -6.27 20.86 6.40
CA ASP A 408 -7.50 20.66 7.18
C ASP A 408 -7.93 22.01 7.76
N LEU A 409 -9.03 22.54 7.21
CA LEU A 409 -9.56 23.85 7.53
C LEU A 409 -10.44 23.85 8.79
N ARG A 410 -10.52 22.72 9.51
CA ARG A 410 -11.38 22.54 10.69
C ARG A 410 -10.56 22.23 11.95
N GLY A 411 -11.17 22.49 13.10
CA GLY A 411 -10.62 22.10 14.41
C GLY A 411 -9.25 22.72 14.75
N ASN A 412 -8.44 21.99 15.53
CA ASN A 412 -7.12 22.43 15.97
C ASN A 412 -6.08 22.48 14.82
N SER A 413 -6.34 21.78 13.72
CA SER A 413 -5.50 21.76 12.51
C SER A 413 -5.45 23.12 11.79
N ALA A 414 -6.50 23.93 11.94
CA ALA A 414 -6.62 25.25 11.32
C ALA A 414 -5.51 26.23 11.74
N LEU A 415 -4.88 26.01 12.91
CA LEU A 415 -3.75 26.81 13.36
C LEU A 415 -2.52 26.65 12.43
N ASN A 416 -2.28 25.44 11.92
CA ASN A 416 -1.13 25.18 11.02
C ASN A 416 -1.36 25.82 9.65
N ALA A 417 -2.61 25.77 9.15
CA ALA A 417 -3.01 26.49 7.95
C ALA A 417 -2.80 28.00 8.15
N GLN A 418 -3.23 28.55 9.29
CA GLN A 418 -3.08 29.96 9.60
C GLN A 418 -1.61 30.39 9.64
N LEU A 419 -0.75 29.62 10.31
CA LEU A 419 0.67 29.92 10.41
C LEU A 419 1.37 29.86 9.04
N THR A 420 1.04 28.85 8.23
CA THR A 420 1.62 28.68 6.89
C THR A 420 1.16 29.78 5.95
N CYS A 421 -0.14 30.08 5.90
CA CYS A 421 -0.66 31.16 5.08
C CYS A 421 -0.11 32.53 5.51
N ASN A 422 0.11 32.75 6.80
CA ASN A 422 0.61 34.05 7.27
C ASN A 422 2.01 34.42 6.76
N PHE A 423 2.81 33.46 6.26
CA PHE A 423 4.05 33.78 5.52
C PHE A 423 3.79 34.61 4.25
N GLY A 424 2.59 34.52 3.68
CA GLY A 424 2.14 35.31 2.53
C GLY A 424 1.71 36.74 2.88
N SER A 425 1.69 37.12 4.16
CA SER A 425 1.31 38.46 4.61
C SER A 425 2.50 39.42 4.49
N ALA A 426 2.30 40.59 3.88
CA ALA A 426 3.36 41.60 3.73
C ALA A 426 2.82 43.03 3.71
N SER A 427 3.68 43.96 4.11
CA SER A 427 3.39 45.40 4.11
C SER A 427 4.30 46.15 3.14
N CYS A 428 3.71 46.94 2.25
CA CYS A 428 4.43 47.84 1.34
C CYS A 428 4.21 49.30 1.73
N THR A 429 5.28 50.08 1.84
CA THR A 429 5.19 51.51 2.17
C THR A 429 5.31 52.37 0.92
N TYR A 430 4.22 53.04 0.55
CA TYR A 430 4.21 54.10 -0.45
C TYR A 430 4.72 55.40 0.17
N SER A 431 5.61 56.12 -0.52
CA SER A 431 6.10 57.43 -0.07
C SER A 431 6.06 58.46 -1.19
N LYS A 432 5.72 59.70 -0.83
CA LYS A 432 5.67 60.85 -1.75
C LYS A 432 6.31 62.07 -1.12
N GLU A 433 7.30 62.64 -1.81
CA GLU A 433 7.97 63.88 -1.41
C GLU A 433 7.17 65.11 -1.85
N LYS A 434 6.93 66.06 -0.94
CA LYS A 434 6.38 67.38 -1.30
C LYS A 434 7.49 68.29 -1.85
N THR A 435 7.43 68.62 -3.14
CA THR A 435 8.38 69.51 -3.82
C THR A 435 7.89 70.96 -3.95
N LEU A 436 8.81 71.93 -3.82
CA LEU A 436 8.58 73.39 -3.78
C LEU A 436 7.86 73.97 -5.03
N GLY A 437 8.01 73.32 -6.19
CA GLY A 437 7.59 73.88 -7.48
C GLY A 437 6.09 73.93 -7.77
N SER A 438 5.27 73.11 -7.11
CA SER A 438 3.85 72.95 -7.48
C SER A 438 2.90 73.94 -6.81
N GLN A 439 3.27 74.53 -5.67
CA GLN A 439 2.40 75.47 -4.94
C GLN A 439 2.76 76.96 -5.13
N LEU A 440 4.03 77.29 -5.40
CA LEU A 440 4.46 78.70 -5.55
C LEU A 440 4.64 79.14 -7.02
N PHE A 441 4.91 78.22 -7.95
CA PHE A 441 5.28 78.53 -9.34
C PHE A 441 4.43 77.81 -10.40
N GLY A 442 3.18 77.42 -10.10
CA GLY A 442 2.25 76.74 -11.03
C GLY A 442 1.85 77.50 -12.31
N TRP A 443 2.45 78.66 -12.55
CA TRP A 443 2.23 79.62 -13.63
C TRP A 443 3.48 79.89 -14.49
N TRP A 444 4.67 79.37 -14.12
CA TRP A 444 5.91 79.62 -14.89
C TRP A 444 6.28 78.42 -15.78
N PRO A 445 6.31 78.57 -17.13
CA PRO A 445 6.46 77.45 -18.06
C PRO A 445 7.94 77.09 -18.30
N TRP A 446 8.63 76.55 -17.29
CA TRP A 446 9.94 75.90 -17.51
C TRP A 446 9.84 74.40 -17.23
N LYS A 447 9.79 73.61 -18.32
CA LYS A 447 9.87 72.14 -18.31
C LYS A 447 11.31 71.71 -18.02
N GLY A 448 11.69 71.73 -16.75
CA GLY A 448 12.92 71.09 -16.25
C GLY A 448 12.57 70.01 -15.23
N SER A 449 13.31 68.90 -15.24
CA SER A 449 13.16 67.68 -14.43
C SER A 449 13.18 67.85 -12.89
N TRP A 450 13.16 69.09 -12.38
CA TRP A 450 13.34 69.44 -10.96
C TRP A 450 12.02 69.71 -10.21
N ASN A 451 10.87 69.60 -10.89
CA ASN A 451 9.55 69.99 -10.36
C ASN A 451 8.54 68.84 -10.19
N GLN A 452 8.94 67.57 -10.39
CA GLN A 452 8.04 66.44 -10.14
C GLN A 452 8.28 65.85 -8.74
N PRO A 453 7.23 65.59 -7.95
CA PRO A 453 7.37 64.91 -6.67
C PRO A 453 7.91 63.51 -6.92
N LYS A 454 8.98 63.14 -6.20
CA LYS A 454 9.48 61.76 -6.21
C LYS A 454 8.48 60.89 -5.46
N GLU A 455 7.97 59.87 -6.15
CA GLU A 455 7.06 58.86 -5.61
C GLU A 455 7.79 57.51 -5.63
N ALA A 456 7.76 56.77 -4.52
CA ALA A 456 8.32 55.41 -4.44
C ALA A 456 7.21 54.43 -4.05
N ASN A 457 7.27 53.20 -4.59
CA ASN A 457 6.30 52.13 -4.34
C ASN A 457 4.85 52.50 -4.70
N LYS A 458 4.66 53.24 -5.80
CA LYS A 458 3.33 53.67 -6.25
C LYS A 458 2.44 52.48 -6.63
N ASN A 459 3.04 51.42 -7.17
CA ASN A 459 2.29 50.23 -7.60
C ASN A 459 1.68 49.46 -6.41
N CYS A 460 2.12 49.73 -5.18
CA CYS A 460 1.50 49.16 -4.00
C CYS A 460 0.05 49.62 -3.78
N LEU A 461 -0.36 50.75 -4.35
CA LEU A 461 -1.75 51.24 -4.31
C LEU A 461 -2.65 50.63 -5.40
N ASN A 462 -2.07 49.90 -6.35
CA ASN A 462 -2.77 49.33 -7.49
C ASN A 462 -3.19 47.87 -7.19
N PRO A 463 -4.19 47.32 -7.93
CA PRO A 463 -4.59 45.92 -7.79
C PRO A 463 -3.46 44.92 -7.98
N GLU A 464 -2.44 45.28 -8.78
CA GLU A 464 -1.25 44.46 -9.03
C GLU A 464 -0.56 43.99 -7.74
N PHE A 465 -0.49 44.85 -6.72
CA PHE A 465 0.04 44.44 -5.41
C PHE A 465 -0.79 43.31 -4.80
N ALA A 466 -2.11 43.46 -4.76
CA ALA A 466 -3.00 42.43 -4.23
C ALA A 466 -2.92 41.13 -5.05
N GLU A 467 -2.82 41.22 -6.37
CA GLU A 467 -2.73 40.06 -7.28
C GLU A 467 -1.42 39.29 -7.09
N LYS A 468 -0.28 39.98 -7.09
CA LYS A 468 1.04 39.36 -6.85
C LYS A 468 1.13 38.74 -5.46
N MET A 469 0.57 39.40 -4.45
CA MET A 469 0.56 38.88 -3.09
C MET A 469 -0.44 37.71 -2.95
N ASN A 470 -1.57 37.71 -3.66
CA ASN A 470 -2.47 36.57 -3.66
C ASN A 470 -1.87 35.36 -4.40
N ASP A 471 -1.16 35.57 -5.52
CA ASP A 471 -0.41 34.50 -6.19
C ASP A 471 0.68 33.91 -5.28
N PHE A 472 1.31 34.73 -4.45
CA PHE A 472 2.24 34.25 -3.44
C PHE A 472 1.51 33.48 -2.34
N CYS A 473 0.42 34.03 -1.82
CA CYS A 473 -0.43 33.41 -0.81
C CYS A 473 -0.89 32.01 -1.23
N THR A 474 -1.48 31.84 -2.41
CA THR A 474 -1.98 30.55 -2.92
C THR A 474 -0.86 29.54 -3.21
N SER A 475 0.38 30.00 -3.40
CA SER A 475 1.53 29.10 -3.59
C SER A 475 2.00 28.40 -2.32
N LEU A 476 1.53 28.83 -1.14
CA LEU A 476 1.92 28.26 0.15
C LEU A 476 1.04 27.08 0.60
N GLY A 477 -0.11 26.87 -0.03
CA GLY A 477 -1.11 25.91 0.42
C GLY A 477 -2.53 26.34 0.08
N ASP A 478 -3.50 25.83 0.85
CA ASP A 478 -4.90 26.26 0.77
C ASP A 478 -5.10 27.64 1.44
N CYS A 479 -4.57 28.68 0.80
CA CYS A 479 -4.53 30.06 1.29
C CYS A 479 -5.08 31.03 0.24
N GLY A 480 -5.49 32.23 0.68
CA GLY A 480 -5.81 33.33 -0.23
C GLY A 480 -7.21 33.24 -0.84
N ALA A 481 -7.51 34.18 -1.74
CA ALA A 481 -8.68 34.07 -2.60
C ALA A 481 -8.41 33.07 -3.72
N TYR A 482 -9.18 31.98 -3.74
CA TYR A 482 -8.92 30.88 -4.67
C TYR A 482 -10.16 30.03 -4.93
N ILE A 483 -9.99 28.98 -5.73
CA ILE A 483 -11.05 28.07 -6.15
C ILE A 483 -10.82 26.64 -5.66
N ASN A 484 -11.91 25.93 -5.38
CA ASN A 484 -11.86 24.48 -5.14
C ASN A 484 -11.89 23.69 -6.47
N TYR A 485 -11.73 22.37 -6.38
CA TYR A 485 -11.76 21.45 -7.52
C TYR A 485 -13.12 21.41 -8.26
N ASN A 486 -14.21 21.87 -7.62
CA ASN A 486 -15.52 22.04 -8.27
C ASN A 486 -15.66 23.43 -8.96
N GLY A 487 -14.64 24.28 -8.86
CA GLY A 487 -14.62 25.64 -9.42
C GLY A 487 -15.41 26.69 -8.63
N ASP A 488 -15.78 26.38 -7.39
CA ASP A 488 -16.38 27.35 -6.48
C ASP A 488 -15.29 28.29 -5.96
N TYR A 489 -15.50 29.59 -6.14
CA TYR A 489 -14.60 30.66 -5.74
C TYR A 489 -14.96 31.22 -4.37
N ASN A 490 -13.95 31.51 -3.54
CA ASN A 490 -14.12 32.22 -2.27
C ASN A 490 -12.97 33.23 -2.06
N ASP A 491 -13.30 34.42 -1.54
CA ASP A 491 -12.40 35.55 -1.35
C ASP A 491 -12.10 35.87 0.13
N GLU A 492 -12.64 35.09 1.08
CA GLU A 492 -12.44 35.27 2.53
C GLU A 492 -11.00 34.96 2.99
N GLY A 493 -10.18 34.32 2.13
CA GLY A 493 -8.80 33.94 2.43
C GLY A 493 -7.76 35.07 2.32
N TYR A 494 -8.17 36.32 2.06
CA TYR A 494 -7.24 37.46 2.07
C TYR A 494 -7.88 38.75 2.57
N LYS A 495 -7.05 39.72 2.96
CA LYS A 495 -7.48 41.09 3.27
C LYS A 495 -6.43 42.11 2.82
N VAL A 496 -6.89 43.16 2.15
CA VAL A 496 -6.04 44.28 1.71
C VAL A 496 -6.46 45.55 2.45
N ILE A 497 -5.48 46.32 2.92
CA ILE A 497 -5.67 47.60 3.62
C ILE A 497 -4.89 48.68 2.86
N ASN A 498 -5.53 49.84 2.65
CA ASN A 498 -4.96 51.01 1.96
C ASN A 498 -4.52 50.77 0.49
N SER A 499 -5.04 49.72 -0.16
CA SER A 499 -4.84 49.46 -1.59
C SER A 499 -6.11 48.84 -2.21
N GLN A 500 -6.13 48.73 -3.53
CA GLN A 500 -7.24 48.13 -4.27
C GLN A 500 -7.27 46.61 -4.07
N LYS A 501 -8.48 46.03 -4.08
CA LYS A 501 -8.68 44.57 -4.05
C LYS A 501 -8.29 43.93 -5.39
N LEU A 502 -8.32 42.60 -5.44
CA LEU A 502 -8.11 41.81 -6.66
C LEU A 502 -9.05 42.27 -7.78
N SER A 503 -8.52 42.37 -9.01
CA SER A 503 -9.34 42.75 -10.18
C SER A 503 -10.29 41.64 -10.61
N ASN A 504 -11.43 42.00 -11.19
CA ASN A 504 -12.38 41.02 -11.74
C ASN A 504 -11.75 40.13 -12.83
N THR A 505 -10.79 40.67 -13.60
CA THR A 505 -10.05 39.92 -14.62
C THR A 505 -9.18 38.83 -14.00
N TYR A 506 -8.47 39.14 -12.91
CA TYR A 506 -7.69 38.16 -12.14
C TYR A 506 -8.59 37.02 -11.62
N LEU A 507 -9.75 37.38 -11.04
CA LEU A 507 -10.71 36.39 -10.53
C LEU A 507 -11.29 35.48 -11.63
N ALA A 508 -11.55 36.04 -12.81
CA ALA A 508 -12.02 35.26 -13.96
C ALA A 508 -10.96 34.25 -14.43
N ASN A 509 -9.68 34.61 -14.38
CA ASN A 509 -8.57 33.74 -14.79
C ASN A 509 -8.39 32.57 -13.83
N LEU A 510 -8.65 32.73 -12.53
CA LEU A 510 -8.53 31.63 -11.56
C LEU A 510 -9.38 30.43 -11.99
N LYS A 511 -10.62 30.65 -12.46
CA LYS A 511 -11.54 29.58 -12.88
C LYS A 511 -11.00 28.67 -13.97
N GLN A 512 -10.01 29.13 -14.75
CA GLN A 512 -9.34 28.30 -15.76
C GLN A 512 -8.54 27.16 -15.14
N TYR A 513 -8.11 27.27 -13.87
CA TYR A 513 -7.31 26.25 -13.21
C TYR A 513 -8.07 24.97 -12.88
N VAL A 514 -9.41 24.96 -12.91
CA VAL A 514 -10.21 23.73 -12.80
C VAL A 514 -10.26 22.97 -14.12
N LEU A 515 -10.03 23.65 -15.24
CA LEU A 515 -10.07 23.02 -16.55
C LEU A 515 -8.79 22.21 -16.74
N LYS A 516 -8.94 20.91 -17.02
CA LYS A 516 -7.83 20.02 -17.36
C LYS A 516 -7.17 20.55 -18.63
N ASN A 517 -5.91 21.00 -18.52
CA ASN A 517 -5.14 21.49 -19.65
C ASN A 517 -4.40 20.30 -20.31
N PRO A 518 -4.75 19.90 -21.56
CA PRO A 518 -4.12 18.76 -22.21
C PRO A 518 -2.63 18.97 -22.52
N ALA A 519 -2.17 20.22 -22.58
CA ALA A 519 -0.78 20.58 -22.83
C ALA A 519 0.04 20.73 -21.54
N GLN A 520 -0.55 20.51 -20.36
CA GLN A 520 0.16 20.57 -19.09
C GLN A 520 1.13 19.39 -18.97
N LYS A 521 2.36 19.69 -18.53
CA LYS A 521 3.34 18.66 -18.21
C LYS A 521 2.96 17.93 -16.93
N THR A 522 3.20 16.63 -16.89
CA THR A 522 3.07 15.81 -15.69
C THR A 522 4.09 16.23 -14.64
N ALA A 523 3.81 15.91 -13.37
CA ALA A 523 4.76 16.19 -12.31
C ALA A 523 6.04 15.37 -12.48
N GLU A 524 7.18 15.99 -12.19
CA GLU A 524 8.47 15.36 -12.43
C GLU A 524 8.73 14.25 -11.40
N PRO A 525 9.19 13.05 -11.82
CA PRO A 525 9.55 11.97 -10.91
C PRO A 525 10.67 12.31 -9.91
N GLY A 526 11.46 13.35 -10.19
CA GLY A 526 12.68 13.70 -9.47
C GLY A 526 13.90 12.93 -9.98
N ASN A 527 15.10 13.36 -9.57
CA ASN A 527 16.38 12.78 -9.99
C ASN A 527 17.20 12.28 -8.77
N LEU A 528 18.39 11.72 -8.99
CA LEU A 528 19.25 11.25 -7.90
C LEU A 528 19.75 12.39 -6.98
N GLU A 529 19.77 13.64 -7.46
CA GLU A 529 20.12 14.82 -6.66
C GLU A 529 19.01 15.23 -5.69
N PHE A 530 17.74 15.01 -6.05
CA PHE A 530 16.59 15.17 -5.14
C PHE A 530 16.76 14.30 -3.87
N LEU A 531 17.33 13.09 -4.01
CA LEU A 531 17.70 12.25 -2.86
C LEU A 531 18.88 12.82 -2.05
N GLY A 532 19.79 13.58 -2.68
CA GLY A 532 20.91 14.25 -2.02
C GLY A 532 20.55 15.59 -1.35
N VAL A 533 19.45 16.23 -1.78
CA VAL A 533 18.88 17.45 -1.19
C VAL A 533 18.15 17.18 0.13
N LEU A 534 17.76 15.92 0.37
CA LEU A 534 17.34 15.40 1.69
C LEU A 534 18.53 15.19 2.65
N GLY A 535 19.64 15.91 2.43
CA GLY A 535 21.03 15.55 2.77
C GLY A 535 21.38 15.26 4.25
N LYS A 536 22.57 14.64 4.37
CA LYS A 536 23.27 14.17 5.58
C LYS A 536 23.29 15.11 6.80
N PRO A 537 23.33 14.57 8.03
CA PRO A 537 23.37 15.30 9.29
C PRO A 537 24.81 15.68 9.69
N GLU A 538 25.37 16.75 9.15
CA GLU A 538 26.63 17.33 9.64
C GLU A 538 26.44 18.82 9.94
N ASN A 539 25.93 19.10 11.15
CA ASN A 539 26.17 20.31 11.98
C ASN A 539 25.12 20.42 13.12
N LEU A 540 25.03 19.38 13.96
CA LEU A 540 24.65 19.61 15.36
C LEU A 540 25.94 19.93 16.11
N GLY A 541 26.36 21.19 15.96
CA GLY A 541 27.29 21.83 16.88
C GLY A 541 26.70 21.85 18.29
N GLU A 542 27.61 21.97 19.26
CA GLU A 542 27.40 21.95 20.71
C GLU A 542 26.08 22.58 21.20
N VAL A 543 25.48 21.88 22.16
CA VAL A 543 24.29 22.30 22.92
C VAL A 543 24.53 23.71 23.52
N PRO A 544 23.70 24.71 23.24
CA PRO A 544 23.64 25.93 24.05
C PRO A 544 22.99 25.56 25.39
N GLU A 545 23.65 25.89 26.49
CA GLU A 545 23.04 25.83 27.83
C GLU A 545 21.89 26.84 27.95
N GLU A 546 20.79 26.37 28.54
CA GLU A 546 19.67 27.08 29.15
C GLU A 546 19.20 28.42 28.54
N GLY A 547 18.02 28.41 27.92
CA GLY A 547 17.12 29.57 27.89
C GLY A 547 16.47 29.88 26.53
N GLU A 548 15.13 29.91 26.54
CA GLU A 548 14.21 30.42 25.50
C GLU A 548 14.00 29.57 24.23
N GLU A 549 12.95 28.74 24.25
CA GLU A 549 12.32 28.18 23.03
C GLU A 549 11.72 29.29 22.16
N THR A 550 11.94 29.24 20.84
CA THR A 550 11.33 30.18 19.88
C THR A 550 9.97 29.69 19.38
N ILE A 551 9.13 30.64 18.95
CA ILE A 551 7.76 30.41 18.45
C ILE A 551 7.72 29.42 17.26
N PHE A 552 8.83 29.28 16.53
CA PHE A 552 8.95 28.48 15.31
C PHE A 552 8.96 26.96 15.56
N GLU A 553 9.51 26.48 16.68
CA GLU A 553 9.56 25.05 17.02
C GLU A 553 8.19 24.49 17.43
N LYS A 554 7.31 25.32 17.99
CA LYS A 554 5.93 24.94 18.36
C LYS A 554 5.01 24.72 17.15
N ILE A 555 5.35 25.31 15.99
CA ILE A 555 4.60 25.18 14.73
C ILE A 555 4.76 23.77 14.14
N LEU A 556 5.94 23.16 14.30
CA LEU A 556 6.29 21.87 13.71
C LEU A 556 5.64 20.67 14.43
N THR A 557 5.19 20.84 15.67
CA THR A 557 4.64 19.75 16.49
C THR A 557 3.11 19.57 16.40
N GLY A 558 2.40 20.45 15.67
CA GLY A 558 0.95 20.57 15.74
C GLY A 558 0.11 19.96 14.60
N THR A 559 0.71 19.35 13.57
CA THR A 559 -0.06 18.81 12.44
C THR A 559 -0.58 17.39 12.71
N THR A 560 -1.89 17.27 12.91
CA THR A 560 -2.60 16.00 12.92
C THR A 560 -2.39 15.27 11.59
N GLY A 561 -1.62 14.18 11.67
CA GLY A 561 -1.18 13.37 10.53
C GLY A 561 0.25 12.84 10.71
N ALA A 562 1.07 13.51 11.52
CA ALA A 562 2.40 13.04 11.90
C ALA A 562 2.58 13.13 13.43
N VAL A 563 2.01 12.18 14.17
CA VAL A 563 2.59 11.84 15.47
C VAL A 563 3.84 11.03 15.17
N GLY A 564 4.96 11.73 15.00
CA GLY A 564 6.23 11.08 14.74
C GLY A 564 7.28 12.11 14.38
N VAL A 565 7.98 12.62 15.39
CA VAL A 565 9.46 12.63 15.48
C VAL A 565 9.97 13.79 16.36
N SER A 566 9.35 14.98 16.41
CA SER A 566 9.91 16.10 17.20
C SER A 566 9.38 16.20 18.65
N ALA A 567 8.11 15.85 18.90
CA ALA A 567 7.54 15.95 20.26
C ALA A 567 7.97 14.81 21.21
N LEU A 568 8.54 13.72 20.68
CA LEU A 568 8.97 12.58 21.50
C LEU A 568 10.36 12.76 22.11
N VAL A 569 11.20 13.64 21.56
CA VAL A 569 12.60 13.78 22.02
C VAL A 569 12.67 14.50 23.37
N ASN A 570 11.83 15.51 23.63
CA ASN A 570 11.91 16.27 24.87
C ASN A 570 11.26 15.55 26.08
N THR A 571 10.30 14.64 25.84
CA THR A 571 9.64 13.88 26.92
C THR A 571 10.45 12.65 27.34
N LEU A 572 11.33 12.12 26.49
CA LEU A 572 12.10 10.90 26.78
C LEU A 572 13.44 11.14 27.49
N LEU A 573 13.97 12.38 27.54
CA LEU A 573 15.30 12.63 28.11
C LEU A 573 15.33 13.10 29.57
N THR A 574 14.21 13.50 30.19
CA THR A 574 14.25 14.06 31.57
C THR A 574 13.44 13.30 32.62
N GLY A 575 12.70 12.25 32.26
CA GLY A 575 12.18 11.26 33.21
C GLY A 575 11.41 11.83 34.42
N LYS A 576 10.67 12.93 34.29
CA LYS A 576 9.83 13.47 35.37
C LYS A 576 8.39 13.64 34.95
N SER A 577 7.50 12.98 35.68
CA SER A 577 6.07 13.22 35.69
C SER A 577 5.79 14.61 36.28
N ALA A 578 5.02 15.43 35.59
CA ALA A 578 4.41 16.61 36.20
C ALA A 578 2.93 16.69 35.82
N ALA A 579 2.10 16.71 36.86
CA ALA A 579 0.66 16.80 36.81
C ALA A 579 0.18 18.05 36.07
N ILE A 580 -1.02 17.96 35.49
CA ILE A 580 -1.82 19.12 35.08
C ILE A 580 -2.10 19.93 36.34
N VAL A 581 -1.29 20.96 36.57
CA VAL A 581 -1.61 22.08 37.43
C VAL A 581 -1.66 23.26 36.47
N VAL A 582 -2.84 23.85 36.31
CA VAL A 582 -3.01 25.17 35.72
C VAL A 582 -2.43 26.17 36.73
N PRO A 583 -1.30 26.85 36.47
CA PRO A 583 -0.89 27.97 37.29
C PRO A 583 -1.23 29.24 36.52
N ASN A 584 -2.24 29.96 37.00
CA ASN A 584 -2.23 31.41 36.84
C ASN A 584 -0.88 31.92 37.37
N LEU A 585 -0.03 32.45 36.50
CA LEU A 585 1.11 33.25 36.90
C LEU A 585 1.13 34.56 36.12
N ALA A 586 0.19 35.44 36.50
CA ALA A 586 0.62 36.78 36.85
C ALA A 586 1.70 36.67 37.93
N THR A 587 2.70 37.57 37.88
CA THR A 587 3.77 37.80 38.87
C THR A 587 5.09 37.04 38.71
N LYS A 588 5.85 37.42 37.68
CA LYS A 588 7.17 38.06 37.90
C LYS A 588 7.48 39.10 36.81
N ALA A 589 6.51 39.98 36.61
CA ALA A 589 6.75 41.36 36.19
C ALA A 589 6.20 42.27 37.30
N ALA A 590 6.92 42.33 38.43
CA ALA A 590 7.00 43.56 39.19
C ALA A 590 8.22 44.26 38.56
N SER A 591 8.07 45.29 37.76
CA SER A 591 7.45 46.56 38.14
C SER A 591 6.83 47.26 36.93
N PHE A 592 5.80 48.06 37.20
CA PHE A 592 5.02 48.91 36.28
C PHE A 592 3.76 48.30 35.65
N THR A 593 2.73 48.13 36.48
CA THR A 593 1.41 48.72 36.19
C THR A 593 1.32 50.04 36.99
N PRO A 594 0.63 51.10 36.52
CA PRO A 594 -0.72 51.05 35.97
C PRO A 594 -0.94 51.92 34.72
N PHE A 595 -1.39 51.31 33.61
CA PHE A 595 -2.46 51.88 32.79
C PHE A 595 -3.06 50.79 31.89
N LEU A 596 -3.69 49.78 32.52
CA LEU A 596 -4.76 49.04 31.85
C LEU A 596 -6.05 49.80 32.11
N ASN A 597 -6.45 50.61 31.14
CA ASN A 597 -7.84 50.78 30.73
C ASN A 597 -7.89 51.59 29.43
N GLY A 598 -7.99 50.88 28.30
CA GLY A 598 -8.35 51.47 27.01
C GLY A 598 -7.37 51.20 25.86
N ALA A 599 -7.23 49.94 25.42
CA ALA A 599 -6.98 49.54 24.03
C ALA A 599 -6.65 48.03 23.97
N ALA A 600 -7.69 47.19 24.03
CA ALA A 600 -7.60 45.82 23.58
C ALA A 600 -7.81 45.80 22.06
N THR A 601 -6.74 45.96 21.29
CA THR A 601 -6.58 45.60 19.86
C THR A 601 -5.18 46.07 19.44
N PHE A 602 -4.50 45.29 18.60
CA PHE A 602 -3.10 45.47 18.14
C PHE A 602 -2.01 45.01 19.09
N PHE A 603 -1.67 43.71 19.07
CA PHE A 603 -0.27 43.22 19.10
C PHE A 603 -0.23 41.76 18.61
N ALA A 604 -0.22 41.58 17.29
CA ALA A 604 0.12 40.29 16.65
C ALA A 604 0.90 40.48 15.31
N GLY A 605 1.40 41.68 15.01
CA GLY A 605 2.05 42.02 13.74
C GLY A 605 3.55 42.36 13.84
N ALA A 606 4.14 42.35 15.04
CA ALA A 606 5.50 42.88 15.23
C ALA A 606 6.63 41.85 15.00
N SER A 607 6.37 40.54 15.05
CA SER A 607 7.41 39.51 14.88
C SER A 607 7.66 39.10 13.42
N VAL A 608 6.67 39.25 12.52
CA VAL A 608 6.82 38.92 11.09
C VAL A 608 7.47 40.05 10.29
N GLY A 609 7.28 41.31 10.72
CA GLY A 609 7.87 42.47 10.06
C GLY A 609 9.40 42.51 10.12
N LEU A 610 10.02 41.95 11.17
CA LEU A 610 11.48 41.89 11.30
C LEU A 610 12.12 40.89 10.34
N THR A 611 11.47 39.76 10.07
CA THR A 611 12.00 38.71 9.18
C THR A 611 11.93 39.14 7.72
N ILE A 612 10.84 39.82 7.32
CA ILE A 612 10.70 40.39 5.97
C ILE A 612 11.69 41.55 5.76
N ALA A 613 11.94 42.38 6.78
CA ALA A 613 12.94 43.45 6.71
C ALA A 613 14.38 42.93 6.52
N LYS A 614 14.72 41.76 7.07
CA LYS A 614 16.02 41.09 6.88
C LYS A 614 16.16 40.50 5.47
N LEU A 615 15.10 39.90 4.94
CA LEU A 615 15.02 39.36 3.57
C LEU A 615 15.09 40.46 2.48
N MET A 616 14.63 41.68 2.80
CA MET A 616 14.73 42.85 1.91
C MET A 616 16.14 43.49 1.86
N GLY A 617 17.15 42.89 2.51
CA GLY A 617 18.56 43.24 2.29
C GLY A 617 19.04 44.54 2.95
N PHE A 618 18.33 45.08 3.95
CA PHE A 618 18.81 46.24 4.71
C PHE A 618 20.00 45.86 5.61
N LYS A 619 21.21 46.32 5.25
CA LYS A 619 22.48 45.98 5.94
C LYS A 619 22.98 46.97 6.98
N ASP A 620 22.37 48.15 7.14
CA ASP A 620 22.83 49.17 8.11
C ASP A 620 21.73 49.61 9.09
N PRO A 621 22.04 49.96 10.36
CA PRO A 621 21.05 50.48 11.32
C PRO A 621 20.57 51.92 11.04
N TRP A 622 21.19 52.62 10.08
CA TRP A 622 20.94 54.05 9.83
C TRP A 622 19.67 54.41 9.02
N PRO A 623 19.05 53.55 8.19
CA PRO A 623 17.78 53.89 7.52
C PRO A 623 16.54 53.70 8.42
N ILE A 624 16.64 52.91 9.50
CA ILE A 624 15.50 52.61 10.40
C ILE A 624 15.11 53.82 11.26
N ALA A 625 16.02 54.79 11.45
CA ALA A 625 15.75 56.01 12.20
C ALA A 625 14.89 57.04 11.44
N ILE A 626 14.77 56.95 10.11
CA ILE A 626 14.01 57.94 9.31
C ILE A 626 12.54 57.54 9.13
N ILE A 627 12.19 56.27 9.34
CA ILE A 627 10.80 55.77 9.21
C ILE A 627 10.04 55.82 10.56
N SER A 628 10.71 56.09 11.68
CA SER A 628 10.09 56.16 13.03
C SER A 628 9.81 57.57 13.56
N VAL A 629 9.91 58.62 12.75
CA VAL A 629 9.60 60.01 13.19
C VAL A 629 8.60 60.69 12.25
N ALA A 630 7.33 60.27 12.31
CA ALA A 630 6.21 61.05 11.76
C ALA A 630 4.92 60.85 12.57
N GLY A 631 4.88 61.44 13.78
CA GLY A 631 3.68 61.59 14.62
C GLY A 631 4.01 61.85 16.10
N GLY A 632 4.42 63.07 16.49
CA GLY A 632 4.88 63.44 17.86
C GLY A 632 3.74 63.55 18.91
N ILE A 633 3.92 63.86 20.21
CA ILE A 633 4.94 64.52 21.09
C ILE A 633 4.53 64.18 22.57
N PRO A 634 5.24 64.45 23.70
CA PRO A 634 6.65 64.37 24.14
C PRO A 634 6.84 63.42 25.37
N ALA A 635 8.03 62.86 25.62
CA ALA A 635 8.67 62.74 26.95
C ALA A 635 9.81 61.70 26.95
N ILE A 636 10.83 61.99 27.77
CA ILE A 636 11.97 61.15 28.17
C ILE A 636 13.14 61.13 27.18
N LEU A 637 13.79 62.29 27.08
CA LEU A 637 15.25 62.38 26.92
C LEU A 637 15.82 62.98 28.21
N THR A 638 15.72 62.20 29.31
CA THR A 638 16.45 62.47 30.56
C THR A 638 16.84 61.13 31.19
N SER A 639 17.95 60.54 30.76
CA SER A 639 18.92 59.86 31.62
C SER A 639 19.98 59.16 30.76
N LEU A 640 21.12 59.83 30.61
CA LEU A 640 22.46 59.22 30.63
C LEU A 640 23.46 60.37 30.78
N SER A 641 23.39 61.02 31.93
CA SER A 641 24.45 61.86 32.45
C SER A 641 25.41 60.97 33.24
N ILE A 642 26.56 60.66 32.66
CA ILE A 642 27.75 60.19 33.39
C ILE A 642 28.75 61.35 33.38
N GLY A 643 29.10 61.84 34.57
CA GLY A 643 30.19 62.79 34.88
C GLY A 643 30.01 64.21 34.32
N GLY A 644 29.72 65.26 35.09
CA GLY A 644 30.25 65.56 36.42
C GLY A 644 31.61 66.25 36.32
N LEU A 645 31.69 67.46 35.73
CA LEU A 645 32.69 68.48 36.09
C LEU A 645 32.12 69.89 35.88
N SER A 646 31.94 70.57 37.00
CA SER A 646 31.57 71.97 37.15
C SER A 646 32.72 72.88 36.74
N PHE A 647 32.46 73.98 36.03
CA PHE A 647 33.20 75.23 36.22
C PHE A 647 32.27 76.43 36.02
N THR A 648 32.09 77.18 37.10
CA THR A 648 31.43 78.47 37.16
C THR A 648 32.42 79.58 36.81
N SER A 649 31.85 80.69 36.33
CA SER A 649 32.40 82.06 36.23
C SER A 649 33.57 82.29 35.27
N LEU A 650 33.36 83.14 34.27
CA LEU A 650 33.82 84.53 34.37
C LEU A 650 33.18 85.42 33.29
N SER A 651 32.89 86.62 33.75
CA SER A 651 32.23 87.75 33.13
C SER A 651 32.98 88.35 31.93
N SER A 652 32.18 88.81 30.96
CA SER A 652 32.25 90.10 30.27
C SER A 652 33.63 90.66 29.90
N PHE A 653 33.90 90.66 28.59
CA PHE A 653 34.69 91.58 27.74
C PHE A 653 35.24 90.68 26.61
N LEU A 654 34.58 90.56 25.45
CA LEU A 654 34.80 91.42 24.28
C LEU A 654 33.57 91.35 23.35
N PHE A 655 32.54 92.15 23.66
CA PHE A 655 31.48 92.51 22.72
C PHE A 655 32.02 93.55 21.73
N SER A 656 32.48 93.13 20.54
CA SER A 656 32.55 94.00 19.34
C SER A 656 32.83 93.30 18.00
N PHE A 657 32.89 91.96 17.93
CA PHE A 657 33.14 91.25 16.65
C PHE A 657 32.08 90.22 16.24
N LEU A 658 30.90 90.18 16.88
CA LEU A 658 29.87 89.15 16.62
C LEU A 658 28.50 89.68 16.15
N TRP A 659 28.37 90.96 15.79
CA TRP A 659 27.13 91.49 15.21
C TRP A 659 26.76 90.86 13.83
N PRO A 660 27.71 90.51 12.94
CA PRO A 660 27.36 89.82 11.69
C PRO A 660 26.85 88.40 11.90
N PHE A 661 27.28 87.73 12.98
CA PHE A 661 26.89 86.35 13.29
C PHE A 661 25.51 86.25 13.95
N ILE A 662 25.07 87.28 14.69
CA ILE A 662 23.73 87.29 15.29
C ILE A 662 22.65 87.60 14.25
N VAL A 663 22.93 88.48 13.27
CA VAL A 663 22.01 88.76 12.15
C VAL A 663 21.99 87.59 11.16
N SER A 664 23.13 86.95 10.86
CA SER A 664 23.14 85.74 10.04
C SER A 664 22.48 84.56 10.75
N ALA A 665 22.68 84.38 12.06
CA ALA A 665 21.99 83.34 12.82
C ALA A 665 20.49 83.63 12.95
N ALA A 666 20.07 84.89 13.10
CA ALA A 666 18.65 85.26 13.15
C ALA A 666 17.96 85.13 11.78
N ILE A 667 18.62 85.47 10.68
CA ILE A 667 18.10 85.26 9.31
C ILE A 667 18.10 83.77 8.96
N SER A 668 19.16 83.02 9.27
CA SER A 668 19.18 81.56 9.10
C SER A 668 18.15 80.86 9.98
N TYR A 669 17.89 81.37 11.20
CA TYR A 669 16.82 80.88 12.08
C TYR A 669 15.44 81.24 11.52
N LEU A 670 15.20 82.47 11.06
CA LEU A 670 13.95 82.88 10.42
C LEU A 670 13.69 82.10 9.13
N VAL A 671 14.71 81.91 8.29
CA VAL A 671 14.65 81.10 7.08
C VAL A 671 14.41 79.63 7.44
N ALA A 672 15.06 79.08 8.47
CA ALA A 672 14.78 77.73 8.97
C ALA A 672 13.37 77.60 9.55
N GLN A 673 12.84 78.62 10.24
CA GLN A 673 11.46 78.63 10.73
C GLN A 673 10.45 78.77 9.58
N ILE A 674 10.76 79.55 8.54
CA ILE A 674 9.98 79.65 7.31
C ILE A 674 9.98 78.30 6.57
N PHE A 675 11.12 77.62 6.45
CA PHE A 675 11.20 76.26 5.90
C PHE A 675 10.40 75.25 6.74
N LYS A 676 10.42 75.38 8.09
CA LYS A 676 9.58 74.59 9.01
C LYS A 676 8.08 74.88 8.86
N TRP A 677 7.71 76.13 8.58
CA TRP A 677 6.32 76.59 8.42
C TRP A 677 5.72 76.18 7.06
N ILE A 678 6.54 76.13 5.99
CA ILE A 678 6.11 75.75 4.62
C ILE A 678 6.13 74.21 4.40
N LYS A 679 6.55 73.40 5.39
CA LYS A 679 6.53 71.92 5.32
C LYS A 679 7.27 71.33 4.10
N ILE A 680 8.35 71.99 3.68
CA ILE A 680 9.16 71.62 2.51
C ILE A 680 10.01 70.39 2.88
N GLY A 681 9.88 69.30 2.13
CA GLY A 681 10.55 68.03 2.44
C GLY A 681 9.78 67.08 3.35
N GLU A 682 8.53 67.40 3.75
CA GLU A 682 7.66 66.40 4.39
C GLU A 682 7.36 65.26 3.40
N VAL A 683 7.77 64.04 3.76
CA VAL A 683 7.41 62.81 3.05
C VAL A 683 6.08 62.32 3.61
N THR A 684 5.06 62.21 2.76
CA THR A 684 3.81 61.53 3.15
C THR A 684 3.96 60.03 2.86
N THR A 685 3.80 59.20 3.89
CA THR A 685 3.88 57.73 3.79
C THR A 685 2.52 57.07 4.00
N ILE A 686 2.17 56.11 3.15
CA ILE A 686 0.99 55.25 3.29
C ILE A 686 1.47 53.80 3.40
N VAL A 687 1.16 53.13 4.51
CA VAL A 687 1.45 51.69 4.68
C VAL A 687 0.27 50.91 4.09
N VAL A 688 0.57 50.16 3.03
CA VAL A 688 -0.33 49.20 2.40
C VAL A 688 -0.05 47.83 3.02
N GLU A 689 -1.09 47.09 3.41
CA GLU A 689 -0.95 45.77 4.01
C GLU A 689 -1.77 44.73 3.23
N PHE A 690 -1.14 43.59 2.92
CA PHE A 690 -1.80 42.38 2.44
C PHE A 690 -1.72 41.31 3.53
N LYS A 691 -2.88 40.75 3.91
CA LYS A 691 -2.97 39.61 4.83
C LYS A 691 -3.36 38.37 4.07
N CYS A 692 -2.51 37.35 4.13
CA CYS A 692 -2.78 36.03 3.61
C CYS A 692 -3.36 35.16 4.73
N LEU A 693 -4.56 34.61 4.50
CA LEU A 693 -5.30 33.80 5.46
C LEU A 693 -5.65 32.43 4.83
N PRO A 694 -5.98 31.42 5.66
CA PRO A 694 -6.50 30.16 5.13
C PRO A 694 -7.74 30.38 4.28
N TRP A 695 -7.78 29.73 3.12
CA TRP A 695 -8.95 29.75 2.26
C TRP A 695 -10.17 29.19 3.00
N GLN A 696 -11.36 29.66 2.66
CA GLN A 696 -12.61 29.22 3.29
C GLN A 696 -13.52 28.53 2.27
N PRO A 697 -14.14 27.38 2.61
CA PRO A 697 -15.14 26.76 1.76
C PRO A 697 -16.34 27.69 1.48
N PRO A 698 -17.08 27.47 0.37
CA PRO A 698 -18.34 28.16 0.14
C PRO A 698 -19.30 28.01 1.33
N ASN A 699 -20.13 29.02 1.57
CA ASN A 699 -21.13 28.97 2.64
C ASN A 699 -22.17 27.86 2.35
N GLY A 700 -22.59 27.14 3.38
CA GLY A 700 -23.54 26.02 3.25
C GLY A 700 -22.90 24.74 2.71
N GLY A 701 -23.71 23.90 2.07
CA GLY A 701 -23.33 22.55 1.62
C GLY A 701 -24.13 22.08 0.41
N GLU A 702 -24.47 22.99 -0.50
CA GLU A 702 -25.26 22.65 -1.69
C GLU A 702 -24.53 21.67 -2.63
N ASN A 703 -23.19 21.73 -2.64
CA ASN A 703 -22.36 20.93 -3.53
C ASN A 703 -21.86 19.61 -2.92
N CYS A 704 -22.15 19.27 -1.65
CA CYS A 704 -21.56 18.09 -0.99
C CYS A 704 -21.77 16.79 -1.78
N GLY A 705 -22.98 16.60 -2.35
CA GLY A 705 -23.33 15.44 -3.16
C GLY A 705 -22.67 15.37 -4.54
N LYS A 706 -21.74 16.29 -4.86
CA LYS A 706 -20.88 16.19 -6.06
C LYS A 706 -19.62 15.36 -5.81
N CYS A 707 -19.22 15.19 -4.55
CA CYS A 707 -18.06 14.38 -4.20
C CYS A 707 -18.23 12.92 -4.67
N GLY A 708 -17.22 12.34 -5.31
CA GLY A 708 -17.24 10.95 -5.78
C GLY A 708 -17.90 10.72 -7.14
N LYS A 709 -18.55 11.72 -7.75
CA LYS A 709 -19.23 11.56 -9.06
C LYS A 709 -18.28 11.56 -10.25
N ASP A 710 -17.03 11.95 -10.03
CA ASP A 710 -15.94 12.09 -10.99
C ASP A 710 -15.04 10.84 -11.09
N ARG A 711 -15.48 9.68 -10.55
CA ARG A 711 -14.71 8.44 -10.40
C ARG A 711 -13.53 8.53 -9.42
N VAL A 712 -13.35 9.66 -8.75
CA VAL A 712 -12.34 9.86 -7.71
C VAL A 712 -13.01 9.64 -6.35
N PRO A 713 -12.55 8.67 -5.53
CA PRO A 713 -13.09 8.46 -4.19
C PRO A 713 -13.18 9.76 -3.39
N CYS A 714 -14.34 9.96 -2.77
CA CYS A 714 -14.50 11.11 -1.90
C CYS A 714 -13.66 10.92 -0.62
N THR A 715 -13.05 11.99 -0.14
CA THR A 715 -12.33 11.99 1.14
C THR A 715 -12.76 13.15 2.00
N ASP A 716 -12.33 13.16 3.26
CA ASP A 716 -12.58 14.26 4.20
C ASP A 716 -12.15 15.61 3.61
N TYR A 717 -10.97 15.65 3.01
CA TYR A 717 -10.42 16.85 2.37
C TYR A 717 -11.28 17.32 1.19
N ARG A 718 -11.61 16.42 0.25
CA ARG A 718 -12.47 16.78 -0.90
C ARG A 718 -13.82 17.28 -0.41
N CYS A 719 -14.45 16.53 0.49
CA CYS A 719 -15.77 16.82 0.99
C CYS A 719 -15.85 18.20 1.67
N MET A 720 -14.90 18.53 2.55
CA MET A 720 -14.93 19.79 3.30
C MET A 720 -14.74 21.03 2.40
N THR A 721 -14.09 20.89 1.25
CA THR A 721 -13.85 22.02 0.32
C THR A 721 -15.08 22.38 -0.52
N LEU A 722 -16.09 21.49 -0.60
CA LEU A 722 -17.34 21.74 -1.32
C LEU A 722 -18.29 22.66 -0.55
N GLY A 723 -18.09 22.82 0.76
CA GLY A 723 -18.93 23.69 1.58
C GLY A 723 -18.62 23.62 3.07
N LYS A 724 -18.89 24.71 3.79
CA LYS A 724 -18.66 24.84 5.23
C LYS A 724 -19.45 23.80 6.06
N THR A 725 -20.55 23.28 5.53
CA THR A 725 -21.37 22.25 6.20
C THR A 725 -21.19 20.85 5.60
N CYS A 726 -20.30 20.64 4.62
CA CYS A 726 -20.09 19.31 4.04
C CYS A 726 -19.30 18.39 4.99
N GLU A 727 -19.75 17.16 5.19
CA GLU A 727 -19.08 16.17 6.05
C GLU A 727 -19.11 14.79 5.42
N LEU A 728 -17.98 14.08 5.50
CA LEU A 728 -17.90 12.68 5.07
C LEU A 728 -18.41 11.79 6.20
N ILE A 729 -19.46 11.02 5.93
CA ILE A 729 -20.07 10.07 6.87
C ILE A 729 -19.73 8.63 6.48
N ASN A 730 -19.97 7.68 7.41
CA ASN A 730 -19.68 6.25 7.26
C ASN A 730 -18.19 5.95 6.98
N LYS A 731 -17.28 6.74 7.56
CA LYS A 731 -15.83 6.60 7.40
C LYS A 731 -15.34 5.19 7.73
N GLY A 732 -14.44 4.66 6.91
CA GLY A 732 -13.89 3.31 7.02
C GLY A 732 -14.83 2.19 6.53
N THR A 733 -15.91 2.54 5.83
CA THR A 733 -16.84 1.57 5.20
C THR A 733 -16.83 1.74 3.69
N GLU A 734 -17.37 0.76 2.95
CA GLU A 734 -17.55 0.88 1.49
C GLU A 734 -18.60 1.94 1.08
N ASN A 735 -19.33 2.51 2.05
CA ASN A 735 -20.43 3.46 1.84
C ASN A 735 -20.09 4.87 2.35
N GLU A 736 -18.83 5.30 2.21
CA GLU A 736 -18.41 6.67 2.50
C GLU A 736 -19.12 7.67 1.58
N VAL A 737 -19.85 8.63 2.16
CA VAL A 737 -20.63 9.62 1.40
C VAL A 737 -20.41 11.01 1.97
N CYS A 738 -20.22 12.00 1.11
CA CYS A 738 -20.16 13.41 1.50
C CYS A 738 -21.55 14.02 1.51
N VAL A 739 -21.96 14.53 2.67
CA VAL A 739 -23.33 15.00 2.92
C VAL A 739 -23.32 16.40 3.49
N ASN A 740 -24.39 17.14 3.25
CA ASN A 740 -24.57 18.44 3.87
C ASN A 740 -25.05 18.25 5.31
N ASN A 741 -24.18 18.55 6.28
CA ASN A 741 -24.44 18.41 7.70
C ASN A 741 -24.24 19.74 8.47
N PRO A 742 -25.26 20.61 8.54
CA PRO A 742 -25.15 21.88 9.27
C PRO A 742 -25.04 21.67 10.78
N PRO A 743 -24.12 22.34 11.51
CA PRO A 743 -23.93 22.17 12.97
C PRO A 743 -25.14 22.47 13.86
N LYS A 744 -26.16 23.15 13.31
CA LYS A 744 -27.41 23.52 14.00
C LYS A 744 -28.64 22.92 13.34
N ASP A 745 -28.49 21.85 12.56
CA ASP A 745 -29.67 21.17 12.03
C ASP A 745 -30.38 20.42 13.16
N ILE A 746 -31.34 21.12 13.77
CA ILE A 746 -32.26 20.64 14.81
C ILE A 746 -33.47 19.91 14.23
N THR A 747 -33.51 19.68 12.92
CA THR A 747 -34.67 19.06 12.29
C THR A 747 -34.49 17.55 12.22
N SER A 748 -35.49 16.81 12.68
CA SER A 748 -35.62 15.38 12.40
C SER A 748 -35.89 15.12 10.91
N PRO A 749 -35.50 13.95 10.37
CA PRO A 749 -35.78 13.58 8.99
C PRO A 749 -37.29 13.46 8.70
N ASN A 750 -37.73 13.91 7.53
CA ASN A 750 -39.03 13.55 6.96
C ASN A 750 -38.90 12.20 6.25
N ILE A 751 -39.99 11.44 6.20
CA ILE A 751 -40.03 10.08 5.65
C ILE A 751 -41.11 10.00 4.55
N LYS A 752 -40.83 9.25 3.49
CA LYS A 752 -41.78 8.89 2.43
C LYS A 752 -41.46 7.52 1.81
N PRO A 753 -42.37 6.91 1.05
CA PRO A 753 -42.11 5.64 0.36
C PRO A 753 -40.94 5.71 -0.62
N LEU A 754 -40.21 4.61 -0.76
CA LEU A 754 -39.18 4.44 -1.79
C LEU A 754 -39.79 3.75 -3.01
N TYR A 755 -40.34 4.53 -3.93
CA TYR A 755 -41.10 4.05 -5.10
C TYR A 755 -40.37 3.02 -5.99
N GLY A 756 -39.04 2.97 -5.97
CA GLY A 756 -38.24 2.06 -6.81
C GLY A 756 -38.05 0.64 -6.26
N ILE A 757 -38.53 0.32 -5.04
CA ILE A 757 -38.14 -0.92 -4.32
C ILE A 757 -39.36 -1.75 -3.84
N ILE A 758 -40.56 -1.56 -4.40
CA ILE A 758 -41.71 -2.39 -4.02
C ILE A 758 -41.76 -3.71 -4.81
N GLY A 759 -42.12 -4.81 -4.13
CA GLY A 759 -42.27 -6.13 -4.75
C GLY A 759 -43.29 -6.14 -5.89
N ASN A 760 -43.06 -6.97 -6.92
CA ASN A 760 -43.96 -7.10 -8.07
C ASN A 760 -45.39 -7.49 -7.61
N GLY A 761 -46.39 -6.76 -8.08
CA GLY A 761 -47.81 -6.98 -7.72
C GLY A 761 -48.29 -6.19 -6.50
N TYR A 762 -47.42 -5.39 -5.88
CA TYR A 762 -47.75 -4.54 -4.73
C TYR A 762 -47.43 -3.06 -4.97
N GLU A 763 -48.09 -2.22 -4.18
CA GLU A 763 -48.16 -0.80 -4.43
C GLU A 763 -48.33 -0.01 -3.11
N TYR A 764 -47.79 1.21 -3.09
CA TYR A 764 -47.99 2.17 -2.01
C TYR A 764 -49.32 2.90 -2.18
N TYR A 765 -50.08 3.05 -1.10
CA TYR A 765 -51.41 3.66 -1.09
C TYR A 765 -51.59 4.55 0.16
N ASN A 766 -52.58 5.47 0.12
CA ASN A 766 -52.89 6.40 1.22
C ASN A 766 -51.66 7.13 1.79
N GLU A 767 -50.80 7.62 0.92
CA GLU A 767 -49.51 8.20 1.27
C GLU A 767 -49.65 9.61 1.84
N ILE A 768 -49.12 9.81 3.04
CA ILE A 768 -48.94 11.09 3.69
C ILE A 768 -47.44 11.22 3.96
N GLU A 769 -46.78 12.14 3.27
CA GLU A 769 -45.37 12.44 3.49
C GLU A 769 -45.16 13.30 4.74
N GLY A 770 -44.04 13.15 5.44
CA GLY A 770 -43.66 14.01 6.56
C GLY A 770 -43.06 13.26 7.74
N LYS A 771 -43.01 13.91 8.91
CA LYS A 771 -42.46 13.34 10.15
C LYS A 771 -43.40 12.32 10.79
N ASP A 772 -44.70 12.61 10.71
CA ASP A 772 -45.79 11.84 11.31
C ASP A 772 -46.72 11.30 10.21
N GLY A 773 -46.14 11.11 9.02
CA GLY A 773 -46.86 10.64 7.85
C GLY A 773 -47.20 9.16 7.93
N SER A 774 -47.81 8.65 6.86
CA SER A 774 -48.13 7.23 6.76
C SER A 774 -48.19 6.75 5.33
N PHE A 775 -47.97 5.47 5.10
CA PHE A 775 -48.43 4.81 3.88
C PHE A 775 -48.96 3.41 4.19
N GLU A 776 -49.72 2.90 3.25
CA GLU A 776 -50.27 1.55 3.27
C GLU A 776 -49.69 0.75 2.10
N ILE A 777 -49.35 -0.52 2.33
CA ILE A 777 -48.91 -1.43 1.26
C ILE A 777 -50.06 -2.38 0.92
N VAL A 778 -50.51 -2.34 -0.34
CA VAL A 778 -51.67 -3.09 -0.85
C VAL A 778 -51.33 -3.82 -2.15
N ASN A 779 -52.18 -4.77 -2.54
CA ASN A 779 -52.10 -5.41 -3.85
C ASN A 779 -52.47 -4.43 -4.98
N SER A 780 -51.65 -4.38 -6.03
CA SER A 780 -51.81 -3.41 -7.12
C SER A 780 -53.10 -3.57 -7.94
N LEU A 781 -53.72 -4.76 -7.94
CA LEU A 781 -54.90 -5.06 -8.77
C LEU A 781 -56.21 -4.66 -8.10
N ASP A 782 -56.38 -5.01 -6.83
CA ASP A 782 -57.64 -4.88 -6.11
C ASP A 782 -57.58 -3.91 -4.91
N LYS A 783 -56.40 -3.34 -4.64
CA LYS A 783 -56.12 -2.52 -3.44
C LYS A 783 -56.43 -3.26 -2.13
N GLY A 784 -56.45 -4.59 -2.17
CA GLY A 784 -56.72 -5.46 -1.03
C GLY A 784 -55.47 -5.86 -0.26
N CYS A 785 -55.65 -6.74 0.72
CA CYS A 785 -54.57 -7.27 1.55
C CYS A 785 -53.55 -8.07 0.75
N ILE A 786 -52.33 -8.11 1.28
CA ILE A 786 -51.22 -8.91 0.78
C ILE A 786 -51.56 -10.40 0.91
N ASP A 787 -51.10 -11.21 -0.03
CA ASP A 787 -51.29 -12.65 0.02
C ASP A 787 -50.42 -13.26 1.14
N SER A 788 -50.96 -14.25 1.87
CA SER A 788 -50.24 -14.93 2.95
C SER A 788 -48.92 -15.57 2.44
N TYR A 789 -47.90 -15.62 3.29
CA TYR A 789 -46.56 -16.18 3.02
C TYR A 789 -45.77 -15.43 1.94
N THR A 790 -46.13 -14.18 1.66
CA THR A 790 -45.38 -13.32 0.72
C THR A 790 -44.19 -12.67 1.42
N ASN A 791 -43.02 -12.69 0.76
CA ASN A 791 -41.87 -11.88 1.13
C ASN A 791 -42.03 -10.47 0.54
N LEU A 792 -42.60 -9.57 1.33
CA LEU A 792 -42.87 -8.20 0.91
C LEU A 792 -41.60 -7.35 0.99
N VAL A 793 -41.06 -6.98 -0.17
CA VAL A 793 -39.95 -6.01 -0.27
C VAL A 793 -40.51 -4.61 -0.47
N PHE A 794 -40.05 -3.65 0.32
CA PHE A 794 -40.39 -2.24 0.18
C PHE A 794 -39.30 -1.37 0.83
N GLY A 795 -39.33 -0.06 0.60
CA GLY A 795 -38.42 0.85 1.28
C GLY A 795 -39.03 2.19 1.68
N ILE A 796 -38.24 2.96 2.40
CA ILE A 796 -38.50 4.35 2.76
C ILE A 796 -37.32 5.23 2.34
N ARG A 797 -37.60 6.50 2.07
CA ARG A 797 -36.61 7.54 1.77
C ARG A 797 -36.70 8.67 2.77
N THR A 798 -35.55 9.16 3.23
CA THR A 798 -35.42 10.26 4.19
C THR A 798 -35.01 11.57 3.54
N PHE A 799 -35.64 12.67 3.94
CA PHE A 799 -35.41 14.00 3.36
C PHE A 799 -35.59 15.13 4.40
N ASP A 800 -35.12 16.34 4.08
CA ASP A 800 -35.28 17.53 4.92
C ASP A 800 -36.61 18.27 4.66
N SER A 801 -36.86 19.39 5.33
CA SER A 801 -38.07 20.20 5.10
C SER A 801 -38.16 20.84 3.72
N ASN A 802 -37.06 20.85 2.95
CA ASN A 802 -36.97 21.42 1.61
C ASN A 802 -36.99 20.34 0.51
N GLY A 803 -37.21 19.07 0.86
CA GLY A 803 -37.23 17.97 -0.10
C GLY A 803 -35.84 17.44 -0.51
N LYS A 804 -34.76 17.88 0.13
CA LYS A 804 -33.39 17.40 -0.15
C LYS A 804 -33.09 16.14 0.65
N ASP A 805 -32.26 15.26 0.07
CA ASP A 805 -31.87 14.00 0.70
C ASP A 805 -31.21 14.23 2.06
N LYS A 806 -31.67 13.47 3.06
CA LYS A 806 -31.20 13.61 4.44
C LYS A 806 -30.83 12.25 5.02
N PRO A 807 -29.54 11.87 5.01
CA PRO A 807 -29.08 10.61 5.57
C PRO A 807 -29.50 10.45 7.02
N ALA A 808 -29.97 9.26 7.36
CA ALA A 808 -30.43 8.94 8.69
C ALA A 808 -30.19 7.47 9.03
N ILE A 809 -30.30 7.15 10.31
CA ILE A 809 -30.46 5.78 10.79
C ILE A 809 -31.94 5.62 11.15
N CYS A 810 -32.64 4.76 10.43
CA CYS A 810 -34.05 4.48 10.66
C CYS A 810 -34.22 3.19 11.44
N LYS A 811 -35.12 3.22 12.41
CA LYS A 811 -35.52 2.09 13.24
C LYS A 811 -37.03 1.93 13.21
N PHE A 812 -37.53 0.71 13.45
CA PHE A 812 -38.95 0.41 13.49
C PHE A 812 -39.34 -0.39 14.73
N GLY A 813 -40.61 -0.33 15.10
CA GLY A 813 -41.16 -0.99 16.28
C GLY A 813 -42.68 -1.16 16.19
N ALA A 814 -43.24 -2.00 17.06
CA ALA A 814 -44.67 -2.33 17.08
C ALA A 814 -45.51 -1.33 17.90
N ASP A 815 -44.89 -0.57 18.81
CA ASP A 815 -45.56 0.42 19.67
C ASP A 815 -45.17 1.85 19.24
N PRO A 816 -46.13 2.77 19.02
CA PRO A 816 -45.82 4.15 18.65
C PRO A 816 -45.07 4.93 19.74
N SER A 817 -45.24 4.53 21.00
CA SER A 817 -44.64 5.15 22.19
C SER A 817 -43.25 4.60 22.49
N GLN A 818 -42.79 3.57 21.77
CA GLN A 818 -41.49 2.93 21.99
C GLN A 818 -40.34 3.93 21.83
N ASP A 819 -39.37 3.89 22.74
CA ASP A 819 -38.18 4.72 22.66
C ASP A 819 -37.28 4.28 21.50
N TYR A 820 -36.67 5.25 20.81
CA TYR A 820 -35.84 4.99 19.61
C TYR A 820 -34.69 4.01 19.88
N GLU A 821 -34.11 4.00 21.08
CA GLU A 821 -33.00 3.10 21.41
C GLU A 821 -33.43 1.64 21.41
N ASP A 822 -34.66 1.36 21.85
CA ASP A 822 -35.21 0.02 22.01
C ASP A 822 -35.86 -0.51 20.73
N MET A 823 -35.93 0.30 19.67
CA MET A 823 -36.44 -0.09 18.35
C MET A 823 -35.38 -0.84 17.53
N ASP A 824 -35.84 -1.68 16.61
CA ASP A 824 -34.98 -2.47 15.72
C ASP A 824 -34.54 -1.68 14.48
N PHE A 825 -33.35 -1.97 13.94
CA PHE A 825 -32.86 -1.32 12.72
C PHE A 825 -33.73 -1.65 11.51
N PHE A 826 -34.22 -0.62 10.83
CA PHE A 826 -35.00 -0.77 9.60
C PHE A 826 -34.12 -1.39 8.50
N GLY A 827 -34.49 -2.57 8.02
CA GLY A 827 -33.70 -3.30 7.02
C GLY A 827 -32.38 -3.89 7.54
N GLY A 828 -32.15 -3.88 8.86
CA GLY A 828 -30.93 -4.45 9.47
C GLY A 828 -29.65 -3.62 9.28
N THR A 829 -29.76 -2.38 8.81
CA THR A 829 -28.60 -1.47 8.62
C THR A 829 -28.51 -0.42 9.72
N ASN A 830 -27.31 -0.21 10.24
CA ASN A 830 -26.99 0.86 11.19
C ASN A 830 -26.23 2.04 10.52
N LEU A 831 -26.16 2.06 9.19
CA LEU A 831 -25.49 3.10 8.42
C LEU A 831 -26.38 4.33 8.25
N ASN A 832 -25.76 5.51 8.18
CA ASN A 832 -26.46 6.73 7.81
C ASN A 832 -26.65 6.75 6.29
N ILE A 833 -27.85 6.40 5.82
CA ILE A 833 -28.20 6.33 4.40
C ILE A 833 -29.52 7.05 4.14
N VAL A 834 -29.80 7.34 2.87
CA VAL A 834 -31.00 8.08 2.44
C VAL A 834 -32.14 7.11 2.09
N ASN A 835 -31.80 6.02 1.40
CA ASN A 835 -32.74 5.01 0.96
C ASN A 835 -32.59 3.79 1.87
N HIS A 836 -33.67 3.41 2.52
CA HIS A 836 -33.72 2.24 3.38
C HIS A 836 -34.65 1.20 2.78
N THR A 837 -34.26 -0.06 2.81
CA THR A 837 -35.01 -1.17 2.21
C THR A 837 -35.28 -2.23 3.28
N MET A 838 -36.49 -2.77 3.32
CA MET A 838 -36.90 -3.81 4.26
C MET A 838 -37.61 -4.95 3.52
N ILE A 839 -37.46 -6.15 4.07
CA ILE A 839 -38.17 -7.35 3.65
C ILE A 839 -39.03 -7.78 4.85
N LEU A 840 -40.34 -7.91 4.65
CA LEU A 840 -41.28 -8.43 5.63
C LEU A 840 -41.79 -9.80 5.18
N ASN A 841 -41.72 -10.78 6.08
CA ASN A 841 -42.34 -12.08 5.89
C ASN A 841 -43.67 -12.10 6.64
N LEU A 842 -44.76 -12.31 5.92
CA LEU A 842 -46.11 -12.15 6.48
C LEU A 842 -46.83 -13.52 6.56
N PRO A 843 -46.83 -14.20 7.74
CA PRO A 843 -47.55 -15.46 7.90
C PRO A 843 -49.07 -15.24 7.94
N THR A 844 -49.83 -16.33 7.83
CA THR A 844 -51.29 -16.25 7.88
C THR A 844 -51.80 -16.01 9.31
N PRO A 845 -52.80 -15.13 9.53
CA PRO A 845 -53.36 -14.86 10.86
C PRO A 845 -53.96 -16.10 11.56
N GLU A 846 -54.41 -17.10 10.79
CA GLU A 846 -54.91 -18.37 11.30
C GLU A 846 -53.86 -19.19 12.08
N ALA A 847 -52.56 -18.94 11.87
CA ALA A 847 -51.49 -19.63 12.59
C ALA A 847 -51.57 -19.43 14.12
N PHE A 848 -52.25 -18.37 14.58
CA PHE A 848 -52.38 -18.00 15.99
C PHE A 848 -53.72 -18.39 16.63
N ALA A 849 -54.65 -18.92 15.84
CA ALA A 849 -56.04 -19.12 16.26
C ALA A 849 -56.18 -20.01 17.52
N ASN A 850 -55.37 -21.07 17.61
CA ASN A 850 -55.37 -21.98 18.77
C ASN A 850 -54.69 -21.42 20.02
N GLN A 851 -53.61 -20.65 19.83
CA GLN A 851 -52.82 -20.12 20.95
C GLN A 851 -53.61 -19.12 21.79
N TYR A 852 -54.44 -18.32 21.12
CA TYR A 852 -55.25 -17.28 21.74
C TYR A 852 -56.76 -17.58 21.73
N ASN A 853 -57.16 -18.75 21.23
CA ASN A 853 -58.56 -19.18 21.12
C ASN A 853 -59.44 -18.13 20.41
N LEU A 854 -58.97 -17.65 19.25
CA LEU A 854 -59.51 -16.48 18.53
C LEU A 854 -60.78 -16.81 17.72
N THR A 855 -61.71 -15.86 17.65
CA THR A 855 -62.85 -15.89 16.72
C THR A 855 -62.46 -15.47 15.31
N GLU A 856 -63.30 -15.74 14.31
CA GLU A 856 -63.05 -15.32 12.91
C GLU A 856 -62.86 -13.80 12.76
N GLU A 857 -63.56 -13.00 13.58
CA GLU A 857 -63.41 -11.54 13.60
C GLU A 857 -62.06 -11.10 14.19
N GLN A 858 -61.57 -11.80 15.23
CA GLN A 858 -60.25 -11.53 15.81
C GLN A 858 -59.10 -11.97 14.92
N ILE A 859 -59.28 -13.03 14.12
CA ILE A 859 -58.30 -13.46 13.10
C ILE A 859 -58.14 -12.39 12.01
N LYS A 860 -59.25 -11.75 11.62
CA LYS A 860 -59.23 -10.63 10.67
C LYS A 860 -58.50 -9.41 11.24
N GLU A 861 -58.73 -9.09 12.51
CA GLU A 861 -58.04 -8.01 13.22
C GLU A 861 -56.52 -8.30 13.37
N LEU A 862 -56.15 -9.55 13.63
CA LEU A 862 -54.76 -9.99 13.73
C LEU A 862 -54.00 -9.90 12.40
N GLY A 863 -54.72 -9.97 11.27
CA GLY A 863 -54.15 -9.80 9.94
C GLY A 863 -53.82 -8.36 9.58
N GLU A 864 -54.21 -7.37 10.40
CA GLU A 864 -53.82 -5.97 10.24
C GLU A 864 -52.44 -5.74 10.87
N ILE A 865 -51.48 -5.34 10.05
CA ILE A 865 -50.10 -5.12 10.47
C ILE A 865 -49.81 -3.63 10.46
N LYS A 866 -49.40 -3.13 11.62
CA LYS A 866 -49.05 -1.73 11.82
C LYS A 866 -47.74 -1.64 12.60
N PHE A 867 -46.77 -0.94 12.04
CA PHE A 867 -45.51 -0.64 12.71
C PHE A 867 -45.11 0.81 12.49
N TYR A 868 -44.21 1.26 13.34
CA TYR A 868 -43.88 2.65 13.55
C TYR A 868 -42.40 2.84 13.29
N VAL A 869 -42.06 3.81 12.45
CA VAL A 869 -40.68 4.10 12.05
C VAL A 869 -40.26 5.44 12.66
N LYS A 870 -39.10 5.44 13.31
CA LYS A 870 -38.42 6.67 13.74
C LYS A 870 -37.04 6.71 13.11
N CYS A 871 -36.65 7.86 12.59
CA CYS A 871 -35.32 8.06 12.02
C CYS A 871 -34.53 9.09 12.85
N GLN A 872 -33.24 8.85 12.97
CA GLN A 872 -32.29 9.77 13.59
C GLN A 872 -31.37 10.33 12.52
N SER A 873 -31.28 11.65 12.42
CA SER A 873 -30.31 12.30 11.53
C SER A 873 -28.87 12.11 12.03
N VAL A 874 -27.89 12.41 11.17
CA VAL A 874 -26.45 12.40 11.52
C VAL A 874 -26.14 13.24 12.77
N ASN A 875 -26.83 14.36 12.97
CA ASN A 875 -26.68 15.24 14.16
C ASN A 875 -27.47 14.76 15.39
N GLY A 876 -27.97 13.55 15.36
CA GLY A 876 -28.66 12.92 16.48
C GLY A 876 -30.12 13.35 16.66
N GLN A 877 -30.71 14.13 15.74
CA GLN A 877 -32.10 14.59 15.86
C GLN A 877 -33.07 13.49 15.44
N ARG A 878 -34.00 13.15 16.34
CA ARG A 878 -34.94 12.03 16.19
C ARG A 878 -36.34 12.51 15.87
N ASN A 879 -37.08 11.71 15.11
CA ASN A 879 -38.53 11.86 15.02
C ASN A 879 -39.17 11.69 16.40
N LEU A 880 -39.88 12.72 16.87
CA LEU A 880 -40.61 12.68 18.15
C LEU A 880 -41.84 11.77 18.04
N ALA A 881 -42.66 12.00 17.01
CA ALA A 881 -43.74 11.11 16.62
C ALA A 881 -43.27 10.17 15.49
N PRO A 882 -43.72 8.91 15.48
CA PRO A 882 -43.31 7.94 14.48
C PRO A 882 -44.07 8.09 13.16
N TYR A 883 -43.41 7.74 12.07
CA TYR A 883 -44.03 7.52 10.78
C TYR A 883 -44.71 6.15 10.75
N THR A 884 -45.96 6.08 10.29
CA THR A 884 -46.77 4.85 10.39
C THR A 884 -46.76 4.08 9.07
N VAL A 885 -46.39 2.80 9.11
CA VAL A 885 -46.56 1.90 7.97
C VAL A 885 -47.64 0.88 8.28
N LYS A 886 -48.57 0.73 7.33
CA LYS A 886 -49.72 -0.19 7.44
C LYS A 886 -49.69 -1.20 6.31
N THR A 887 -50.11 -2.42 6.61
CA THR A 887 -50.46 -3.42 5.60
C THR A 887 -51.42 -4.44 6.22
N CYS A 888 -51.97 -5.35 5.43
CA CYS A 888 -52.77 -6.45 5.95
C CYS A 888 -52.52 -7.73 5.17
N VAL A 889 -52.79 -8.87 5.77
CA VAL A 889 -52.59 -10.20 5.18
C VAL A 889 -53.93 -10.91 5.01
N LYS A 890 -54.16 -11.52 3.86
CA LYS A 890 -55.39 -12.30 3.61
C LYS A 890 -55.46 -13.52 4.53
N PRO A 891 -56.55 -13.71 5.31
CA PRO A 891 -56.77 -14.92 6.11
C PRO A 891 -56.86 -16.17 5.23
N GLY A 892 -56.25 -17.27 5.65
CA GLY A 892 -56.26 -18.56 4.94
C GLY A 892 -55.91 -19.74 5.86
N LYS A 893 -56.32 -20.97 5.48
CA LYS A 893 -55.92 -22.16 6.25
C LYS A 893 -54.41 -22.36 6.15
N ASP A 894 -53.74 -22.43 7.30
CA ASP A 894 -52.33 -22.83 7.39
C ASP A 894 -52.15 -24.31 7.03
N LEU A 895 -51.58 -24.55 5.84
CA LEU A 895 -51.28 -25.89 5.32
C LEU A 895 -49.76 -26.15 5.25
N THR A 896 -48.95 -25.21 5.73
CA THR A 896 -47.50 -25.26 5.61
C THR A 896 -46.88 -25.68 6.94
N SER A 897 -45.78 -26.43 6.89
CA SER A 897 -44.98 -26.67 8.09
C SER A 897 -44.07 -25.47 8.38
N PRO A 898 -43.65 -25.28 9.65
CA PRO A 898 -42.75 -24.19 9.99
C PRO A 898 -41.41 -24.27 9.26
N ILE A 899 -40.82 -23.10 9.02
CA ILE A 899 -39.54 -22.93 8.34
C ILE A 899 -38.64 -22.11 9.25
N ILE A 900 -37.44 -22.64 9.52
CA ILE A 900 -36.37 -21.87 10.17
C ILE A 900 -35.84 -20.86 9.16
N THR A 901 -36.10 -19.58 9.40
CA THR A 901 -35.79 -18.46 8.50
C THR A 901 -34.38 -17.91 8.70
N LYS A 902 -33.87 -17.96 9.94
CA LYS A 902 -32.57 -17.38 10.31
C LYS A 902 -31.97 -18.10 11.52
N THR A 903 -30.64 -18.21 11.53
CA THR A 903 -29.85 -18.74 12.66
C THR A 903 -28.76 -17.74 13.05
N ILE A 904 -28.47 -17.63 14.35
CA ILE A 904 -27.43 -16.79 14.93
C ILE A 904 -26.76 -17.59 16.06
N PRO A 905 -25.50 -18.01 15.89
CA PRO A 905 -24.64 -17.84 14.70
C PRO A 905 -25.22 -18.52 13.45
N GLU A 906 -24.82 -18.06 12.26
CA GLU A 906 -25.25 -18.67 11.00
C GLU A 906 -24.84 -20.14 10.88
N ASN A 907 -25.49 -20.89 9.98
CA ASN A 907 -25.13 -22.28 9.74
C ASN A 907 -23.68 -22.39 9.21
N ASN A 908 -22.93 -23.39 9.66
CA ASN A 908 -21.49 -23.57 9.45
C ASN A 908 -20.59 -22.51 10.10
N ALA A 909 -21.11 -21.67 10.99
CA ALA A 909 -20.27 -20.75 11.76
C ALA A 909 -19.18 -21.49 12.54
N PHE A 910 -17.99 -20.88 12.61
CA PHE A 910 -16.89 -21.42 13.39
C PHE A 910 -17.13 -21.22 14.87
N VAL A 911 -16.87 -22.26 15.64
CA VAL A 911 -16.85 -22.19 17.11
C VAL A 911 -15.39 -22.19 17.59
N LYS A 912 -15.12 -21.41 18.64
CA LYS A 912 -13.83 -21.36 19.32
C LYS A 912 -13.33 -22.76 19.70
N SER A 913 -12.02 -23.00 19.59
CA SER A 913 -11.41 -24.33 19.72
C SER A 913 -11.66 -25.00 21.09
N ASP A 914 -11.79 -24.21 22.15
CA ASP A 914 -11.99 -24.63 23.54
C ASP A 914 -13.45 -24.54 24.02
N ALA A 915 -14.40 -24.19 23.14
CA ALA A 915 -15.81 -24.05 23.51
C ALA A 915 -16.50 -25.40 23.70
N ASN A 916 -17.10 -25.61 24.89
CA ASN A 916 -17.88 -26.82 25.19
C ASN A 916 -19.39 -26.65 24.95
N SER A 917 -19.86 -25.42 24.79
CA SER A 917 -21.27 -25.11 24.51
C SER A 917 -21.41 -23.86 23.64
N GLN A 918 -22.46 -23.79 22.81
CA GLN A 918 -22.80 -22.64 21.99
C GLN A 918 -24.30 -22.34 22.12
N LEU A 919 -24.67 -21.09 22.43
CA LEU A 919 -26.05 -20.65 22.36
C LEU A 919 -26.42 -20.38 20.89
N LEU A 920 -27.44 -21.08 20.39
CA LEU A 920 -28.05 -20.84 19.10
C LEU A 920 -29.37 -20.09 19.30
N ARG A 921 -29.48 -18.91 18.68
CA ARG A 921 -30.75 -18.21 18.47
C ARG A 921 -31.19 -18.48 17.05
N PHE A 922 -32.40 -18.97 16.84
CA PHE A 922 -32.94 -19.18 15.50
C PHE A 922 -34.37 -18.69 15.43
N PHE A 923 -34.82 -18.33 14.24
CA PHE A 923 -36.14 -17.76 14.05
C PHE A 923 -36.97 -18.67 13.16
N VAL A 924 -38.25 -18.75 13.47
CA VAL A 924 -39.22 -19.58 12.74
C VAL A 924 -40.31 -18.69 12.19
N ASN A 925 -40.70 -18.90 10.93
CA ASN A 925 -41.68 -18.07 10.21
C ASN A 925 -43.08 -18.05 10.85
N GLU A 926 -43.39 -18.95 11.77
CA GLU A 926 -44.66 -19.04 12.49
C GLU A 926 -44.47 -19.60 13.90
N PRO A 927 -45.40 -19.32 14.84
CA PRO A 927 -45.33 -19.83 16.20
C PRO A 927 -45.24 -21.34 16.24
N SER A 928 -44.15 -21.84 16.81
CA SER A 928 -43.79 -23.25 16.72
C SER A 928 -43.22 -23.77 18.01
N SER A 929 -43.44 -25.06 18.26
CA SER A 929 -42.67 -25.84 19.22
C SER A 929 -41.55 -26.55 18.46
N CYS A 930 -40.29 -26.28 18.82
CA CYS A 930 -39.14 -26.85 18.14
C CYS A 930 -38.34 -27.77 19.06
N LYS A 931 -37.89 -28.89 18.48
CA LYS A 931 -37.02 -29.87 19.13
C LYS A 931 -35.79 -30.12 18.29
N PHE A 932 -34.75 -30.62 18.92
CA PHE A 932 -33.50 -30.95 18.25
C PHE A 932 -32.82 -32.20 18.82
N SER A 933 -32.07 -32.88 17.97
CA SER A 933 -31.27 -34.06 18.32
C SER A 933 -29.97 -34.09 17.50
N ARG A 934 -29.02 -34.94 17.91
CA ARG A 934 -27.76 -35.14 17.16
C ARG A 934 -27.89 -36.10 15.97
N GLU A 935 -28.98 -36.85 15.93
CA GLU A 935 -29.33 -37.77 14.86
C GLU A 935 -30.64 -37.31 14.23
N ASP A 936 -30.84 -37.62 12.96
CA ASP A 936 -32.10 -37.30 12.28
C ASP A 936 -33.20 -38.23 12.79
N LYS A 937 -34.14 -37.68 13.56
CA LYS A 937 -35.23 -38.41 14.20
C LYS A 937 -36.56 -37.74 13.87
N ASN A 938 -37.65 -38.46 14.08
CA ASN A 938 -38.97 -37.84 14.04
C ASN A 938 -39.16 -36.89 15.22
N TYR A 939 -39.95 -35.83 15.03
CA TYR A 939 -40.17 -34.77 16.03
C TYR A 939 -40.45 -35.29 17.46
N ASN A 940 -41.30 -36.31 17.60
CA ASN A 940 -41.66 -36.88 18.91
C ASN A 940 -40.52 -37.65 19.60
N GLN A 941 -39.51 -38.08 18.85
CA GLN A 941 -38.37 -38.88 19.32
C GLN A 941 -37.13 -38.02 19.62
N MET A 942 -37.15 -36.73 19.29
CA MET A 942 -36.05 -35.80 19.58
C MET A 942 -36.01 -35.48 21.08
N GLU A 943 -34.82 -35.66 21.68
CA GLU A 943 -34.61 -35.57 23.13
C GLU A 943 -34.46 -34.14 23.68
N ASN A 944 -33.98 -33.18 22.87
CA ASN A 944 -33.78 -31.80 23.33
C ASN A 944 -34.89 -30.87 22.82
N THR A 945 -35.28 -29.90 23.63
CA THR A 945 -36.33 -28.93 23.31
C THR A 945 -35.72 -27.54 23.23
N ALA A 946 -36.09 -26.77 22.22
CA ALA A 946 -35.73 -25.35 22.11
C ALA A 946 -36.79 -24.48 22.77
N GLU A 947 -36.37 -23.38 23.40
CA GLU A 947 -37.25 -22.39 24.01
C GLU A 947 -37.72 -21.42 22.94
N CYS A 948 -38.92 -21.64 22.41
CA CYS A 948 -39.51 -20.81 21.36
C CYS A 948 -40.53 -19.83 21.94
N ALA A 949 -40.44 -18.58 21.50
CA ALA A 949 -41.52 -17.63 21.66
C ALA A 949 -42.71 -18.04 20.80
N THR A 950 -43.92 -18.00 21.36
CA THR A 950 -45.16 -18.34 20.64
C THR A 950 -46.22 -17.25 20.70
N LEU A 951 -45.99 -16.22 21.50
CA LEU A 951 -46.88 -15.09 21.63
C LEU A 951 -46.62 -14.09 20.50
N LEU A 952 -47.68 -13.47 20.01
CA LEU A 952 -47.66 -12.48 18.94
C LEU A 952 -46.71 -11.32 19.27
N GLU A 953 -46.70 -10.87 20.53
CA GLU A 953 -45.83 -9.79 21.02
C GLU A 953 -44.32 -10.08 20.94
N PHE A 954 -43.94 -11.35 20.80
CA PHE A 954 -42.56 -11.80 20.65
C PHE A 954 -42.20 -12.18 19.19
N GLY A 955 -43.12 -11.96 18.25
CA GLY A 955 -42.86 -12.09 16.83
C GLY A 955 -42.00 -10.94 16.32
N SER A 956 -40.92 -11.26 15.60
CA SER A 956 -40.08 -10.28 14.92
C SER A 956 -40.21 -10.40 13.40
N ILE A 957 -39.60 -9.49 12.65
CA ILE A 957 -39.52 -9.59 11.18
C ILE A 957 -38.78 -10.85 10.69
N ASN A 958 -37.93 -11.43 11.55
CA ASN A 958 -37.25 -12.69 11.26
C ASN A 958 -38.12 -13.89 11.62
N GLY A 959 -39.29 -13.69 12.25
CA GLY A 959 -40.13 -14.73 12.82
C GLY A 959 -40.05 -14.76 14.35
N TRP A 960 -40.51 -15.86 14.95
CA TRP A 960 -40.47 -16.09 16.39
C TRP A 960 -39.11 -16.61 16.81
N GLU A 961 -38.48 -15.95 17.78
CA GLU A 961 -37.19 -16.37 18.30
C GLU A 961 -37.33 -17.68 19.10
N CYS A 962 -36.46 -18.63 18.77
CA CYS A 962 -36.18 -19.84 19.51
C CYS A 962 -34.74 -19.83 20.02
N ARG A 963 -34.53 -20.30 21.23
CA ARG A 963 -33.20 -20.47 21.84
C ARG A 963 -32.91 -21.94 22.10
N ALA A 964 -31.75 -22.39 21.63
CA ALA A 964 -31.24 -23.73 21.88
C ALA A 964 -29.80 -23.64 22.41
N ASN A 965 -29.53 -24.29 23.54
CA ASN A 965 -28.17 -24.42 24.06
C ASN A 965 -27.53 -25.71 23.52
N LEU A 966 -26.54 -25.56 22.65
CA LEU A 966 -25.83 -26.67 22.02
C LEU A 966 -24.63 -27.07 22.89
N ALA A 967 -24.83 -28.03 23.80
CA ALA A 967 -23.77 -28.53 24.69
C ALA A 967 -22.91 -29.64 24.05
N GLU A 968 -21.84 -30.07 24.74
CA GLU A 968 -20.95 -31.16 24.34
C GLU A 968 -20.42 -31.04 22.89
N LEU A 969 -19.85 -29.87 22.56
CA LEU A 969 -19.29 -29.60 21.23
C LEU A 969 -17.99 -30.37 20.92
N THR A 970 -17.52 -31.21 21.84
CA THR A 970 -16.38 -32.11 21.66
C THR A 970 -16.71 -33.36 20.82
N LYS A 971 -18.01 -33.63 20.57
CA LYS A 971 -18.52 -34.71 19.71
C LYS A 971 -18.98 -34.17 18.34
N ASN A 972 -19.78 -34.94 17.60
CA ASN A 972 -20.41 -34.52 16.33
C ASN A 972 -21.14 -33.16 16.49
N LYS A 973 -20.73 -32.15 15.72
CA LYS A 973 -21.23 -30.77 15.76
C LYS A 973 -22.44 -30.52 14.86
N LYS A 974 -23.05 -31.59 14.36
CA LYS A 974 -24.26 -31.59 13.56
C LYS A 974 -25.49 -31.81 14.43
N PHE A 975 -26.49 -30.96 14.23
CA PHE A 975 -27.75 -30.95 14.96
C PHE A 975 -28.91 -30.90 13.97
N TYR A 976 -29.96 -31.67 14.25
CA TYR A 976 -31.15 -31.77 13.44
C TYR A 976 -32.30 -31.13 14.19
N PHE A 977 -32.90 -30.10 13.60
CA PHE A 977 -34.02 -29.36 14.16
C PHE A 977 -35.31 -29.71 13.43
N LYS A 978 -36.38 -29.98 14.18
CA LYS A 978 -37.73 -30.03 13.65
C LYS A 978 -38.64 -29.15 14.49
N CYS A 979 -39.45 -28.37 13.80
CA CYS A 979 -40.48 -27.53 14.38
C CYS A 979 -41.85 -28.08 14.01
N LYS A 980 -42.78 -27.91 14.92
CA LYS A 980 -44.18 -28.21 14.76
C LYS A 980 -44.98 -26.96 15.07
N ASP A 981 -45.83 -26.55 14.14
CA ASP A 981 -46.68 -25.37 14.36
C ASP A 981 -47.68 -25.64 15.49
N ILE A 982 -48.29 -24.56 15.99
CA ILE A 982 -49.37 -24.62 16.98
C ILE A 982 -50.75 -24.40 16.36
N SER A 983 -50.84 -24.40 15.03
CA SER A 983 -52.06 -24.17 14.27
C SER A 983 -53.03 -25.35 14.40
N LYS A 984 -54.26 -25.20 13.90
CA LYS A 984 -55.29 -26.26 13.97
C LYS A 984 -54.84 -27.54 13.27
N ASN A 985 -54.00 -27.42 12.24
CA ASN A 985 -53.52 -28.55 11.47
C ASN A 985 -52.25 -29.19 12.06
N ASN A 986 -51.56 -28.51 12.98
CA ASN A 986 -50.39 -29.06 13.70
C ASN A 986 -49.32 -29.58 12.71
N ASN A 987 -49.07 -28.83 11.63
CA ASN A 987 -48.16 -29.24 10.59
C ASN A 987 -46.74 -29.34 11.19
N THR A 988 -46.07 -30.45 10.89
CA THR A 988 -44.74 -30.75 11.41
C THR A 988 -43.77 -30.77 10.24
N MET A 989 -42.58 -30.19 10.43
CA MET A 989 -41.50 -30.29 9.45
C MET A 989 -41.24 -31.76 9.07
N ALA A 990 -41.45 -32.07 7.79
CA ALA A 990 -41.19 -33.41 7.26
C ALA A 990 -39.69 -33.72 7.28
N GLU A 991 -38.89 -32.77 6.83
CA GLU A 991 -37.42 -32.83 6.80
C GLU A 991 -36.82 -32.07 7.99
N SER A 992 -35.69 -32.56 8.51
CA SER A 992 -34.95 -31.86 9.57
C SER A 992 -34.17 -30.68 8.98
N TYR A 993 -34.20 -29.53 9.63
CA TYR A 993 -33.23 -28.46 9.37
C TYR A 993 -31.88 -28.85 9.97
N VAL A 994 -30.87 -28.96 9.11
CA VAL A 994 -29.54 -29.39 9.50
C VAL A 994 -28.70 -28.17 9.85
N TYR A 995 -28.36 -28.05 11.14
CA TYR A 995 -27.44 -27.03 11.64
C TYR A 995 -26.12 -27.68 12.01
N GLU A 996 -25.02 -27.16 11.47
CA GLU A 996 -23.68 -27.68 11.68
C GLU A 996 -22.75 -26.55 12.12
N LEU A 997 -21.90 -26.81 13.11
CA LEU A 997 -20.86 -25.87 13.53
C LEU A 997 -19.52 -26.33 12.99
N SER A 998 -18.79 -25.40 12.39
CA SER A 998 -17.43 -25.65 11.91
C SER A 998 -16.45 -25.67 13.07
N SER A 999 -15.55 -26.65 13.07
CA SER A 999 -14.45 -26.68 14.02
C SER A 999 -13.38 -25.67 13.62
N SER A 1000 -12.90 -24.88 14.58
CA SER A 1000 -11.66 -24.13 14.44
C SER A 1000 -10.54 -24.81 15.21
N SER A 1001 -9.30 -24.62 14.78
CA SER A 1001 -8.11 -24.97 15.55
C SER A 1001 -7.67 -23.77 16.40
N ASN A 1002 -6.61 -23.89 17.20
CA ASN A 1002 -6.03 -22.72 17.85
C ASN A 1002 -5.39 -21.81 16.79
N LEU A 1003 -5.62 -20.50 16.87
CA LEU A 1003 -4.93 -19.53 16.04
C LEU A 1003 -3.46 -19.44 16.49
N LEU A 1004 -2.54 -19.48 15.54
CA LEU A 1004 -1.11 -19.39 15.75
C LEU A 1004 -0.54 -18.20 14.95
N ILE A 1005 0.50 -17.58 15.49
CA ILE A 1005 1.34 -16.62 14.76
C ILE A 1005 2.63 -17.36 14.39
N ASP A 1006 2.82 -17.64 13.11
CA ASP A 1006 3.96 -18.40 12.61
C ASP A 1006 5.23 -17.57 12.57
N SER A 1007 5.10 -16.30 12.18
CA SER A 1007 6.22 -15.37 12.09
C SER A 1007 5.80 -13.94 12.36
N ALA A 1008 6.77 -13.17 12.86
CA ALA A 1008 6.69 -11.74 13.01
C ALA A 1008 7.98 -11.09 12.51
N GLU A 1009 7.82 -10.16 11.57
CA GLU A 1009 8.90 -9.37 10.98
C GLU A 1009 8.72 -7.89 11.36
N PRO A 1010 9.80 -7.16 11.71
CA PRO A 1010 11.18 -7.63 11.83
C PRO A 1010 11.39 -8.69 12.93
N LEU A 1011 12.36 -9.57 12.74
CA LEU A 1011 12.67 -10.65 13.68
C LEU A 1011 13.10 -10.10 15.04
N ASN A 1012 12.78 -10.85 16.09
CA ASN A 1012 13.14 -10.46 17.45
C ASN A 1012 14.67 -10.36 17.61
N ASN A 1013 15.12 -9.26 18.21
CA ASN A 1013 16.50 -8.79 18.36
C ASN A 1013 17.26 -8.56 17.05
N SER A 1014 16.56 -8.33 15.94
CA SER A 1014 17.21 -7.99 14.66
C SER A 1014 17.72 -6.54 14.61
N VAL A 1015 18.70 -6.31 13.73
CA VAL A 1015 19.18 -4.96 13.40
C VAL A 1015 18.80 -4.66 11.95
N VAL A 1016 17.94 -3.65 11.78
CA VAL A 1016 17.54 -3.12 10.48
C VAL A 1016 18.51 -2.00 10.14
N ASN A 1017 19.30 -2.17 9.08
CA ASN A 1017 20.23 -1.13 8.61
C ASN A 1017 19.59 -0.39 7.44
N SER A 1018 19.51 0.94 7.53
CA SER A 1018 19.00 1.82 6.47
C SER A 1018 20.05 2.87 6.11
N GLY A 1019 20.10 3.26 4.83
CA GLY A 1019 20.88 4.43 4.39
C GLY A 1019 20.05 5.73 4.30
N VAL A 1020 18.74 5.65 4.62
CA VAL A 1020 17.78 6.75 4.48
C VAL A 1020 16.98 6.95 5.78
N LEU A 1021 16.62 8.21 6.07
CA LEU A 1021 15.79 8.62 7.19
C LEU A 1021 14.47 9.23 6.66
N PRO A 1022 13.29 8.76 7.10
CA PRO A 1022 13.09 7.60 7.97
C PRO A 1022 13.42 6.27 7.28
N ALA A 1023 13.88 5.29 8.06
CA ALA A 1023 14.00 3.92 7.64
C ALA A 1023 12.59 3.33 7.44
N SER A 1024 12.25 3.07 6.19
CA SER A 1024 10.95 2.50 5.86
C SER A 1024 11.03 0.98 5.96
N LEU A 1025 10.22 0.38 6.83
CA LEU A 1025 10.15 -1.06 7.02
C LEU A 1025 8.71 -1.53 7.05
N ASP A 1026 8.47 -2.76 6.61
CA ASP A 1026 7.16 -3.41 6.73
C ASP A 1026 7.11 -4.24 8.00
N LEU A 1027 6.15 -3.95 8.88
CA LEU A 1027 5.72 -4.90 9.88
C LEU A 1027 4.92 -5.97 9.15
N LYS A 1028 5.31 -7.23 9.33
CA LYS A 1028 4.61 -8.36 8.72
C LYS A 1028 4.35 -9.45 9.75
N ILE A 1029 3.11 -9.92 9.81
CA ILE A 1029 2.69 -11.06 10.62
C ILE A 1029 2.12 -12.12 9.69
N ILE A 1030 2.46 -13.39 9.93
CA ILE A 1030 1.83 -14.53 9.28
C ILE A 1030 1.12 -15.35 10.35
N THR A 1031 -0.13 -15.72 10.09
CA THR A 1031 -0.96 -16.53 10.98
C THR A 1031 -1.38 -17.82 10.31
N SER A 1032 -1.47 -18.90 11.09
CA SER A 1032 -1.98 -20.22 10.68
C SER A 1032 -2.95 -20.76 11.75
N GLY A 1033 -3.68 -21.83 11.41
CA GLY A 1033 -4.65 -22.43 12.34
C GLY A 1033 -5.88 -21.53 12.55
N GLY A 1034 -6.54 -21.60 13.70
CA GLY A 1034 -7.77 -20.84 13.89
C GLY A 1034 -8.92 -21.32 12.98
N ALA A 1035 -9.87 -20.41 12.75
CA ALA A 1035 -10.93 -20.53 11.74
C ALA A 1035 -10.40 -20.09 10.36
N GLU A 1036 -10.84 -20.77 9.30
CA GLU A 1036 -10.41 -20.52 7.91
C GLU A 1036 -8.87 -20.56 7.70
N ASP A 1037 -8.16 -21.37 8.48
CA ASP A 1037 -6.71 -21.65 8.36
C ASP A 1037 -5.82 -20.40 8.23
N GLY A 1038 -5.78 -19.63 9.32
CA GLY A 1038 -4.87 -18.51 9.54
C GLY A 1038 -5.50 -17.16 9.27
N LYS A 1039 -6.68 -17.11 8.66
CA LYS A 1039 -7.36 -15.84 8.38
C LYS A 1039 -7.83 -15.16 9.67
N SER A 1040 -7.24 -13.99 9.95
CA SER A 1040 -7.50 -13.27 11.20
C SER A 1040 -7.40 -11.75 11.02
N VAL A 1041 -7.81 -11.01 12.04
CA VAL A 1041 -7.59 -9.56 12.14
C VAL A 1041 -6.51 -9.32 13.18
N CYS A 1042 -5.35 -8.82 12.72
CA CYS A 1042 -4.23 -8.49 13.57
C CYS A 1042 -4.17 -6.99 13.86
N SER A 1043 -3.66 -6.68 15.05
CA SER A 1043 -3.37 -5.34 15.52
C SER A 1043 -2.03 -5.34 16.25
N PHE A 1044 -1.37 -4.19 16.31
CA PHE A 1044 -0.11 -4.02 17.01
C PHE A 1044 -0.12 -2.80 17.91
N LYS A 1045 0.76 -2.77 18.91
CA LYS A 1045 1.06 -1.57 19.70
C LYS A 1045 2.56 -1.44 19.92
N THR A 1046 3.01 -0.21 20.05
CA THR A 1046 4.40 0.16 20.35
C THR A 1046 4.49 0.75 21.75
N SER A 1047 5.68 0.77 22.36
CA SER A 1047 5.90 1.24 23.74
C SER A 1047 5.44 2.68 24.03
N GLY A 1048 5.19 3.50 23.00
CA GLY A 1048 4.66 4.86 23.12
C GLY A 1048 3.14 4.99 22.94
N ASN A 1049 2.40 3.92 22.61
CA ASN A 1049 0.96 3.97 22.38
C ASN A 1049 0.20 2.98 23.29
N PRO A 1050 -0.75 3.44 24.12
CA PRO A 1050 -1.53 2.55 24.99
C PRO A 1050 -2.52 1.68 24.23
N SER A 1051 -2.90 2.05 23.00
CA SER A 1051 -3.93 1.38 22.20
C SER A 1051 -3.32 0.50 21.11
N PHE A 1052 -3.99 -0.62 20.82
CA PHE A 1052 -3.70 -1.44 19.66
C PHE A 1052 -4.20 -0.75 18.39
N ILE A 1053 -3.34 -0.66 17.39
CA ILE A 1053 -3.61 -0.15 16.04
C ILE A 1053 -3.82 -1.35 15.12
N ARG A 1054 -4.92 -1.37 14.39
CA ARG A 1054 -5.19 -2.40 13.38
C ARG A 1054 -4.25 -2.26 12.19
N PHE A 1055 -3.74 -3.37 11.67
CA PHE A 1055 -2.93 -3.40 10.44
C PHE A 1055 -3.71 -2.84 9.23
N PHE A 1056 -3.02 -2.17 8.30
CA PHE A 1056 -3.62 -1.71 7.05
C PHE A 1056 -4.08 -2.87 6.15
N LYS A 1057 -3.20 -3.86 5.91
CA LYS A 1057 -3.59 -5.13 5.28
C LYS A 1057 -3.78 -6.15 6.40
N THR A 1058 -5.00 -6.60 6.61
CA THR A 1058 -5.36 -7.66 7.58
C THR A 1058 -6.67 -8.32 7.14
N ASN A 1059 -7.29 -9.15 7.97
CA ASN A 1059 -8.40 -10.03 7.57
C ASN A 1059 -7.95 -11.09 6.53
N SER A 1060 -6.71 -11.55 6.66
CA SER A 1060 -6.09 -12.59 5.83
C SER A 1060 -5.13 -13.43 6.67
N ASN A 1061 -4.38 -14.35 6.07
CA ASN A 1061 -3.30 -15.08 6.74
C ASN A 1061 -1.97 -14.28 6.77
N GLU A 1062 -1.90 -13.17 6.04
CA GLU A 1062 -0.75 -12.28 5.98
C GLU A 1062 -1.17 -10.83 6.33
N HIS A 1063 -0.52 -10.24 7.31
CA HIS A 1063 -0.85 -8.90 7.80
C HIS A 1063 0.34 -8.00 7.61
N THR A 1064 0.18 -6.89 6.89
CA THR A 1064 1.31 -6.01 6.55
C THR A 1064 0.98 -4.55 6.80
N GLN A 1065 1.95 -3.84 7.38
CA GLN A 1065 1.86 -2.40 7.54
C GLN A 1065 3.25 -1.76 7.48
N LYS A 1066 3.37 -0.79 6.58
CA LYS A 1066 4.57 0.04 6.46
C LYS A 1066 4.73 0.95 7.68
N GLN A 1067 5.96 1.06 8.17
CA GLN A 1067 6.38 1.93 9.26
C GLN A 1067 7.59 2.74 8.81
N ASP A 1068 7.52 4.04 9.04
CA ASP A 1068 8.63 4.94 8.84
C ASP A 1068 9.27 5.21 10.21
N LEU A 1069 10.43 4.60 10.45
CA LEU A 1069 11.12 4.61 11.74
C LEU A 1069 12.41 5.41 11.68
N ILE A 1070 12.74 6.07 12.79
CA ILE A 1070 14.05 6.72 12.96
C ILE A 1070 15.04 5.75 13.60
N GLY A 1071 16.32 6.12 13.68
CA GLY A 1071 17.30 5.30 14.38
C GLY A 1071 16.91 5.13 15.86
N GLY A 1072 16.83 3.88 16.34
CA GLY A 1072 16.35 3.61 17.70
C GLY A 1072 16.03 2.14 17.98
N ASN A 1073 15.65 1.85 19.22
CA ASN A 1073 15.17 0.52 19.63
C ASN A 1073 13.64 0.54 19.68
N TYR A 1074 13.01 -0.45 19.06
CA TYR A 1074 11.56 -0.56 18.96
C TYR A 1074 11.09 -1.87 19.57
N ILE A 1075 9.94 -1.83 20.24
CA ILE A 1075 9.24 -3.02 20.74
C ILE A 1075 7.80 -2.94 20.25
N TYR A 1076 7.40 -3.92 19.44
CA TYR A 1076 6.04 -4.08 18.95
C TYR A 1076 5.41 -5.32 19.59
N ARG A 1077 4.18 -5.16 20.06
CA ARG A 1077 3.34 -6.26 20.53
C ARG A 1077 2.19 -6.44 19.56
N PHE A 1078 1.93 -7.67 19.16
CA PHE A 1078 0.91 -8.03 18.18
C PHE A 1078 -0.17 -8.89 18.85
N ILE A 1079 -1.41 -8.69 18.44
CA ILE A 1079 -2.56 -9.52 18.79
C ILE A 1079 -3.37 -9.79 17.53
N CYS A 1080 -3.76 -11.03 17.32
CA CYS A 1080 -4.57 -11.48 16.20
C CYS A 1080 -5.80 -12.20 16.71
N GLU A 1081 -6.95 -11.94 16.10
CA GLU A 1081 -8.23 -12.57 16.44
C GLU A 1081 -8.91 -13.07 15.16
N ASP A 1082 -9.32 -14.34 15.13
CA ASP A 1082 -10.06 -14.92 14.00
C ASP A 1082 -11.58 -14.73 14.16
N ILE A 1083 -12.35 -15.17 13.15
CA ILE A 1083 -13.82 -15.07 13.16
C ILE A 1083 -14.51 -15.93 14.24
N ALA A 1084 -13.81 -16.94 14.78
CA ALA A 1084 -14.30 -17.78 15.87
C ALA A 1084 -13.96 -17.21 17.26
N GLY A 1085 -13.20 -16.11 17.32
CA GLY A 1085 -12.72 -15.50 18.56
C GLY A 1085 -11.50 -16.20 19.16
N ASN A 1086 -10.77 -17.03 18.41
CA ASN A 1086 -9.46 -17.53 18.83
C ASN A 1086 -8.45 -16.39 18.75
N LYS A 1087 -7.60 -16.27 19.78
CA LYS A 1087 -6.61 -15.19 19.91
C LYS A 1087 -5.20 -15.72 19.95
N ALA A 1088 -4.30 -15.03 19.26
CA ALA A 1088 -2.86 -15.26 19.31
C ALA A 1088 -2.13 -13.95 19.59
N GLU A 1089 -1.13 -13.98 20.46
CA GLU A 1089 -0.32 -12.81 20.83
C GLU A 1089 1.16 -13.11 20.66
N THR A 1090 1.94 -12.11 20.21
CA THR A 1090 3.40 -12.19 20.17
C THR A 1090 4.02 -10.80 20.30
N SER A 1091 5.35 -10.72 20.41
CA SER A 1091 6.06 -9.44 20.40
C SER A 1091 7.43 -9.57 19.75
N THR A 1092 7.89 -8.48 19.13
CA THR A 1092 9.23 -8.36 18.58
C THR A 1092 9.91 -7.10 19.11
N SER A 1093 11.21 -7.20 19.41
CA SER A 1093 12.09 -6.05 19.63
C SER A 1093 13.15 -6.00 18.54
N PHE A 1094 13.43 -4.84 17.97
CA PHE A 1094 14.49 -4.68 16.97
C PHE A 1094 15.12 -3.30 17.04
N LYS A 1095 16.33 -3.17 16.48
CA LYS A 1095 17.07 -1.91 16.43
C LYS A 1095 17.16 -1.42 15.00
N VAL A 1096 16.79 -0.18 14.76
CA VAL A 1096 17.01 0.51 13.49
C VAL A 1096 18.33 1.29 13.60
N TYR A 1097 19.28 0.96 12.73
CA TYR A 1097 20.54 1.69 12.56
C TYR A 1097 20.51 2.41 11.22
N ILE A 1098 20.86 3.70 11.22
CA ILE A 1098 20.91 4.50 10.00
C ILE A 1098 22.34 4.93 9.74
N ASP A 1099 22.83 4.60 8.56
CA ASP A 1099 24.19 4.88 8.11
C ASP A 1099 24.20 6.03 7.11
N TYR A 1100 24.72 7.18 7.53
CA TYR A 1100 24.87 8.39 6.70
C TYR A 1100 26.33 8.66 6.30
N THR A 1101 27.26 7.82 6.76
CA THR A 1101 28.68 8.01 6.54
C THR A 1101 29.13 7.24 5.30
N GLY A 1102 30.05 7.82 4.53
CA GLY A 1102 30.65 7.10 3.40
C GLY A 1102 31.97 6.44 3.81
N PRO A 1103 32.47 5.46 3.03
CA PRO A 1103 33.67 4.70 3.40
C PRO A 1103 34.92 5.57 3.48
N LYS A 1104 35.70 5.43 4.54
CA LYS A 1104 36.98 6.12 4.72
C LYS A 1104 38.12 5.23 4.27
N ILE A 1105 39.01 5.77 3.46
CA ILE A 1105 40.27 5.11 3.11
C ILE A 1105 41.22 5.23 4.30
N ILE A 1106 41.41 4.13 5.03
CA ILE A 1106 42.24 4.08 6.24
C ILE A 1106 43.70 3.74 5.94
N LYS A 1107 43.98 3.16 4.76
CA LYS A 1107 45.34 2.78 4.39
C LYS A 1107 45.55 2.88 2.89
N VAL A 1108 46.71 3.39 2.48
CA VAL A 1108 47.18 3.45 1.10
C VAL A 1108 48.60 2.89 1.08
N PHE A 1109 48.89 1.96 0.16
CA PHE A 1109 50.23 1.39 0.03
C PHE A 1109 50.49 0.85 -1.39
N TYR A 1110 51.77 0.67 -1.71
CA TYR A 1110 52.22 0.07 -2.97
C TYR A 1110 52.58 -1.41 -2.78
N LYS A 1111 51.94 -2.30 -3.56
CA LYS A 1111 52.29 -3.72 -3.64
C LYS A 1111 51.85 -4.29 -4.99
N ASN A 1112 52.75 -4.30 -5.97
CA ASN A 1112 52.50 -4.67 -7.37
C ASN A 1112 51.36 -3.85 -8.01
N GLY A 1113 51.20 -2.58 -7.60
CA GLY A 1113 50.02 -1.76 -7.89
C GLY A 1113 49.68 -0.83 -6.74
N LEU A 1114 48.80 0.14 -6.99
CA LEU A 1114 48.19 0.94 -5.93
C LEU A 1114 47.20 0.05 -5.17
N LYS A 1115 47.32 -0.02 -3.84
CA LYS A 1115 46.37 -0.69 -2.97
C LYS A 1115 45.85 0.25 -1.90
N ILE A 1116 44.56 0.13 -1.61
CA ILE A 1116 43.89 0.87 -0.55
C ILE A 1116 43.02 -0.05 0.29
N ILE A 1117 42.79 0.32 1.55
CA ILE A 1117 41.89 -0.37 2.48
C ILE A 1117 40.88 0.65 3.01
N THR A 1118 39.61 0.27 3.05
CA THR A 1118 38.53 1.05 3.65
C THR A 1118 38.16 0.52 5.04
N ASP A 1119 37.59 1.38 5.89
CA ASP A 1119 37.05 1.00 7.21
C ASP A 1119 35.75 0.18 7.13
N GLU A 1120 35.05 0.27 6.01
CA GLU A 1120 33.85 -0.50 5.71
C GLU A 1120 33.81 -1.02 4.27
N LYS A 1121 32.86 -1.90 3.96
CA LYS A 1121 32.72 -2.50 2.62
C LYS A 1121 32.31 -1.44 1.60
N ALA A 1122 33.12 -1.24 0.57
CA ALA A 1122 32.97 -0.19 -0.41
C ALA A 1122 33.19 -0.66 -1.85
N GLU A 1123 32.71 0.12 -2.80
CA GLU A 1123 33.12 0.16 -4.19
C GLU A 1123 34.04 1.37 -4.36
N CYS A 1124 35.35 1.15 -4.53
CA CYS A 1124 36.30 2.23 -4.77
C CYS A 1124 36.63 2.36 -6.25
N ARG A 1125 36.68 3.61 -6.71
CA ARG A 1125 37.04 3.97 -8.08
C ARG A 1125 38.11 5.05 -8.08
N TYR A 1126 38.90 5.13 -9.15
CA TYR A 1126 39.95 6.12 -9.31
C TYR A 1126 39.89 6.85 -10.66
N SER A 1127 40.42 8.07 -10.71
CA SER A 1127 40.58 8.86 -11.93
C SER A 1127 41.89 9.65 -11.85
N PHE A 1128 42.46 9.99 -13.01
CA PHE A 1128 43.59 10.92 -13.12
C PHE A 1128 43.15 12.38 -13.30
N ASN A 1129 41.85 12.62 -13.42
CA ASN A 1129 41.25 13.95 -13.50
C ASN A 1129 40.29 14.16 -12.33
N LYS A 1130 40.53 15.23 -11.56
CA LYS A 1130 39.78 15.64 -10.36
C LYS A 1130 38.31 15.98 -10.66
N GLU A 1131 38.02 16.52 -11.84
CA GLU A 1131 36.70 17.06 -12.20
C GLU A 1131 35.68 15.99 -12.62
N LYS A 1132 36.11 14.74 -12.83
CA LYS A 1132 35.18 13.66 -13.18
C LYS A 1132 34.24 13.31 -12.01
N SER A 1133 33.02 12.90 -12.34
CA SER A 1133 32.07 12.32 -11.39
C SER A 1133 32.43 10.85 -11.08
N PHE A 1134 32.02 10.36 -9.91
CA PHE A 1134 32.31 9.00 -9.44
C PHE A 1134 31.96 7.91 -10.48
N GLU A 1135 30.85 8.04 -11.20
CA GLU A 1135 30.43 7.06 -12.22
C GLU A 1135 31.41 6.96 -13.40
N ASN A 1136 32.16 8.04 -13.67
CA ASN A 1136 33.16 8.13 -14.73
C ASN A 1136 34.57 7.75 -14.27
N TYR A 1137 34.74 7.37 -13.00
CA TYR A 1137 36.01 6.86 -12.47
C TYR A 1137 36.16 5.37 -12.84
N THR A 1138 37.41 4.93 -12.99
CA THR A 1138 37.75 3.53 -13.26
C THR A 1138 37.60 2.71 -11.98
N LEU A 1139 36.88 1.59 -12.07
CA LEU A 1139 36.66 0.68 -10.95
C LEU A 1139 37.97 0.03 -10.49
N MET A 1140 38.21 0.00 -9.18
CA MET A 1140 39.32 -0.73 -8.57
C MET A 1140 38.90 -2.19 -8.32
N SER A 1141 39.82 -3.14 -8.48
CA SER A 1141 39.57 -4.57 -8.27
C SER A 1141 39.88 -4.99 -6.82
N GLY A 1142 39.11 -5.88 -6.19
CA GLY A 1142 39.43 -6.39 -4.85
C GLY A 1142 38.25 -6.99 -4.06
N THR A 1143 38.39 -7.11 -2.74
CA THR A 1143 37.51 -7.89 -1.82
C THR A 1143 36.57 -7.03 -0.98
N ASN A 1144 35.94 -6.01 -1.57
CA ASN A 1144 35.04 -5.02 -0.93
C ASN A 1144 35.65 -4.19 0.23
N LEU A 1145 36.70 -4.64 0.91
CA LEU A 1145 37.45 -3.87 1.93
C LEU A 1145 38.84 -3.48 1.44
N GLU A 1146 39.45 -4.31 0.59
CA GLU A 1146 40.71 -4.00 -0.07
C GLU A 1146 40.45 -3.75 -1.55
N HIS A 1147 41.06 -2.69 -2.07
CA HIS A 1147 40.92 -2.29 -3.48
C HIS A 1147 42.29 -2.08 -4.10
N SER A 1148 42.41 -2.45 -5.37
CA SER A 1148 43.65 -2.39 -6.13
C SER A 1148 43.48 -1.77 -7.51
N ALA A 1149 44.48 -1.02 -7.94
CA ALA A 1149 44.59 -0.46 -9.27
C ALA A 1149 46.01 -0.65 -9.81
N ASN A 1150 46.13 -0.72 -11.14
CA ASN A 1150 47.42 -0.77 -11.81
C ASN A 1150 48.23 0.50 -11.52
N TRP A 1151 49.55 0.36 -11.36
CA TRP A 1151 50.44 1.47 -11.06
C TRP A 1151 50.79 2.28 -12.30
N GLN A 1152 50.66 3.60 -12.20
CA GLN A 1152 50.97 4.59 -13.23
C GLN A 1152 51.54 5.83 -12.52
N ALA A 1153 52.56 6.46 -13.11
CA ALA A 1153 53.20 7.66 -12.58
C ALA A 1153 52.31 8.90 -12.81
N ASN A 1154 51.20 8.98 -12.09
CA ASN A 1154 50.23 10.06 -12.16
C ASN A 1154 49.52 10.24 -10.80
N THR A 1155 48.84 11.37 -10.61
CA THR A 1155 48.04 11.62 -9.40
C THR A 1155 46.71 10.89 -9.48
N TYR A 1156 46.46 9.98 -8.54
CA TYR A 1156 45.19 9.27 -8.43
C TYR A 1156 44.21 10.06 -7.56
N TYR A 1157 43.03 10.34 -8.11
CA TYR A 1157 41.88 10.79 -7.36
C TYR A 1157 40.99 9.59 -7.09
N VAL A 1158 41.00 9.10 -5.85
CA VAL A 1158 40.25 7.91 -5.44
C VAL A 1158 39.03 8.35 -4.65
N GLN A 1159 37.89 7.72 -4.91
CA GLN A 1159 36.69 7.87 -4.10
C GLN A 1159 36.04 6.50 -3.92
N CYS A 1160 35.41 6.29 -2.76
CA CYS A 1160 34.75 5.04 -2.41
C CYS A 1160 33.27 5.29 -2.11
N ARG A 1161 32.42 4.30 -2.42
CA ARG A 1161 30.97 4.32 -2.19
C ARG A 1161 30.55 3.05 -1.48
N ASP A 1162 29.81 3.14 -0.39
CA ASP A 1162 29.30 1.97 0.33
C ASP A 1162 28.15 1.28 -0.44
N LYS A 1163 27.57 0.23 0.16
CA LYS A 1163 26.37 -0.46 -0.35
C LYS A 1163 25.08 0.37 -0.27
N PHE A 1164 25.08 1.49 0.45
CA PHE A 1164 23.95 2.41 0.64
C PHE A 1164 24.08 3.67 -0.21
N ASN A 1165 25.03 3.71 -1.14
CA ASN A 1165 25.40 4.84 -1.99
C ASN A 1165 25.99 6.07 -1.28
N ASN A 1166 26.34 5.98 0.01
CA ASN A 1166 27.11 7.01 0.68
C ASN A 1166 28.53 7.03 0.11
N LYS A 1167 28.95 8.20 -0.39
CA LYS A 1167 30.31 8.42 -0.89
C LYS A 1167 31.20 8.94 0.23
N GLY A 1168 32.37 8.33 0.35
CA GLY A 1168 33.46 8.86 1.15
C GLY A 1168 34.15 10.03 0.45
N ASP A 1169 35.09 10.66 1.15
CA ASP A 1169 35.86 11.78 0.63
C ASP A 1169 36.71 11.40 -0.59
N LYS A 1170 36.92 12.36 -1.49
CA LYS A 1170 37.86 12.21 -2.59
C LYS A 1170 39.29 12.33 -2.05
N MET A 1171 40.04 11.24 -2.07
CA MET A 1171 41.45 11.20 -1.65
C MET A 1171 42.38 11.42 -2.85
N GLU A 1172 43.31 12.34 -2.70
CA GLU A 1172 44.39 12.58 -3.66
C GLU A 1172 45.64 11.78 -3.27
N ILE A 1173 46.08 10.88 -4.15
CA ILE A 1173 47.26 10.04 -3.95
C ILE A 1173 48.29 10.41 -5.01
N LYS A 1174 49.32 11.15 -4.59
CA LYS A 1174 50.45 11.52 -5.46
C LYS A 1174 51.44 10.37 -5.54
N THR A 1175 51.70 9.90 -6.75
CA THR A 1175 52.76 8.92 -7.00
C THR A 1175 54.02 9.67 -7.44
N TYR A 1176 55.16 9.29 -6.89
CA TYR A 1176 56.47 9.77 -7.29
C TYR A 1176 57.23 8.61 -7.92
N ASN A 1177 58.05 8.90 -8.93
CA ASN A 1177 58.90 7.90 -9.58
C ASN A 1177 59.98 7.35 -8.65
#